data_AF-A0A0C1JXK7-F1
#
_entry.id   AF-A0A0C1JXK7-F1
#
_cell.length_a   1.000
_cell.length_b   1.000
_cell.length_c   1.000
_cell.angle_alpha   90.00
_cell.angle_beta   90.00
_cell.angle_gamma   90.00
#
_symmetry.space_group_name_H-M   'P 1'
#
loop_
_entity.id
_entity.type
_entity.pdbx_description
1 polymer ?
#
loop_
_entity_poly.entity_id
_entity_poly.type
_entity_poly.pdbx_seq_one_letter_code
_entity_poly.pdbx_strand_id
1 'polypeptide(L)'
;MRVDLEKFLIVGLEEQRAYFFEEAQKAGLIHFINPRPSGTQELPSSIQETLAAIKILRGLPLMEQEEVEEYELADNWVNEILQLNQELIKLTEEERLTHLEIIRVEAFGDFSHEDIAFIEREGKRTIQFFAAKTGTAEREDLPQELFVINSNHHGLDYFISISKESLQYDGLSEMQIPHTASQLKKRLVFLKKEIRNVEHRLKDYAKYNSFLHRVLLFRFNSYHLQAAASYSSEPLEGFLFAVTGWIPVDKRADLRLLAETTDVHIEQVAIEPGEIIPTYLENTGYEKIGEDLVDIYDTPSSTDKDPSWWVLTSFTVFFAMIVGDAGYGLIFLLMALFIRYKYANLKGLGHRIWKLALILSVACMAWGALTASYFGIHLDINSPIRKISLIHRLVEKKGEYHFYHKDDVYEEFVQEIPKLKESKTPTEFFDNATVIKKGKVEHPMYFRFYDNILFEMALMVGVIHIILSLLRYLDRNWSAIGWVIFMLGAYLYIPHYLNATSIIHFAFGVPKSVGEGGVYLVGGGILVAFILGLCQHRWKGFLEPMTVIQIFADAMSYLRIYALGLAGAMVSSTINEFASATFFAIGAVLFILGHATNIVLSIMGGVIHGLRLNFLEWYHYSFEGGGKKFNPLRLISKDKD
;
A
#
# COMPACT_ATOMS: atom_id res chain seq x y z
N MET A 1 -5.59 10.19 -20.18
CA MET A 1 -5.59 11.63 -20.42
C MET A 1 -6.73 12.28 -19.64
N ARG A 2 -6.50 13.49 -19.10
CA ARG A 2 -7.57 14.31 -18.48
C ARG A 2 -8.50 14.82 -19.57
N VAL A 3 -9.80 14.70 -19.34
CA VAL A 3 -10.84 15.27 -20.19
C VAL A 3 -11.56 16.36 -19.41
N ASP A 4 -11.74 17.53 -20.03
CA ASP A 4 -12.43 18.64 -19.39
C ASP A 4 -13.92 18.31 -19.23
N LEU A 5 -14.53 18.86 -18.17
CA LEU A 5 -15.93 18.62 -17.83
C LEU A 5 -16.79 19.87 -18.07
N GLU A 6 -18.03 19.62 -18.47
CA GLU A 6 -19.07 20.64 -18.60
C GLU A 6 -20.22 20.36 -17.65
N LYS A 7 -20.85 21.44 -17.18
CA LYS A 7 -22.03 21.39 -16.32
C LYS A 7 -23.29 21.48 -17.16
N PHE A 8 -24.19 20.52 -16.97
CA PHE A 8 -25.49 20.50 -17.63
C PHE A 8 -26.62 20.53 -16.60
N LEU A 9 -27.67 21.26 -16.93
CA LEU A 9 -28.98 21.20 -16.29
C LEU A 9 -29.88 20.31 -17.15
N ILE A 10 -30.44 19.28 -16.54
CA ILE A 10 -31.39 18.37 -17.17
C ILE A 10 -32.76 18.63 -16.56
N VAL A 11 -33.77 18.88 -17.40
CA VAL A 11 -35.16 19.14 -16.99
C VAL A 11 -36.09 18.23 -17.76
N GLY A 12 -37.02 17.57 -17.07
CA GLY A 12 -38.00 16.69 -17.69
C GLY A 12 -39.29 16.62 -16.89
N LEU A 13 -40.29 15.89 -17.41
CA LEU A 13 -41.53 15.63 -16.71
C LEU A 13 -41.29 14.65 -15.55
N GLU A 14 -41.98 14.83 -14.42
CA GLU A 14 -41.83 13.94 -13.26
C GLU A 14 -42.12 12.46 -13.60
N GLU A 15 -43.01 12.21 -14.58
CA GLU A 15 -43.31 10.86 -15.10
C GLU A 15 -42.08 10.18 -15.76
N GLN A 16 -41.17 10.97 -16.35
CA GLN A 16 -39.98 10.47 -17.04
C GLN A 16 -38.78 10.31 -16.09
N ARG A 17 -38.87 10.80 -14.85
CA ARG A 17 -37.74 10.86 -13.91
C ARG A 17 -37.11 9.49 -13.69
N ALA A 18 -37.91 8.49 -13.34
CA ALA A 18 -37.40 7.13 -13.08
C ALA A 18 -36.71 6.53 -14.31
N TYR A 19 -37.34 6.66 -15.48
CA TYR A 19 -36.81 6.15 -16.75
C TYR A 19 -35.49 6.84 -17.13
N PHE A 20 -35.39 8.16 -16.95
CA PHE A 20 -34.16 8.91 -17.20
C PHE A 20 -32.99 8.43 -16.34
N PHE A 21 -33.19 8.27 -15.03
CA PHE A 21 -32.11 7.83 -14.14
C PHE A 21 -31.67 6.40 -14.43
N GLU A 22 -32.58 5.50 -14.81
CA GLU A 22 -32.24 4.12 -15.20
C GLU A 22 -31.37 4.09 -16.47
N GLU A 23 -31.76 4.83 -17.51
CA GLU A 23 -30.98 4.92 -18.75
C GLU A 23 -29.65 5.66 -18.52
N ALA A 24 -29.64 6.70 -17.67
CA ALA A 24 -28.41 7.39 -17.28
C ALA A 24 -27.44 6.46 -16.53
N GLN A 25 -27.95 5.58 -15.65
CA GLN A 25 -27.15 4.58 -14.94
C GLN A 25 -26.58 3.51 -15.87
N LYS A 26 -27.35 3.07 -16.88
CA LYS A 26 -26.86 2.16 -17.92
C LYS A 26 -25.76 2.81 -18.76
N ALA A 27 -25.93 4.10 -19.08
CA ALA A 27 -24.97 4.85 -19.87
C ALA A 27 -23.65 5.12 -19.09
N GLY A 28 -23.71 5.40 -17.79
CA GLY A 28 -22.51 5.58 -16.98
C GLY A 28 -21.77 6.90 -17.22
N LEU A 29 -22.47 7.94 -17.70
CA LEU A 29 -21.85 9.15 -18.25
C LEU A 29 -21.90 10.37 -17.32
N ILE A 30 -22.88 10.42 -16.41
CA ILE A 30 -23.24 11.64 -15.68
C ILE A 30 -22.84 11.53 -14.21
N HIS A 31 -22.08 12.50 -13.71
CA HIS A 31 -21.86 12.68 -12.27
C HIS A 31 -22.85 13.72 -11.75
N PHE A 32 -23.92 13.26 -11.10
CA PHE A 32 -24.94 14.14 -10.54
C PHE A 32 -24.41 14.92 -9.33
N ILE A 33 -24.69 16.21 -9.31
CA ILE A 33 -24.26 17.12 -8.23
C ILE A 33 -25.25 16.97 -7.07
N ASN A 34 -24.74 16.56 -5.90
CA ASN A 34 -25.55 16.51 -4.68
C ASN A 34 -25.76 17.94 -4.12
N PRO A 35 -26.99 18.46 -4.06
CA PRO A 35 -27.28 19.80 -3.54
C PRO A 35 -27.11 19.91 -2.02
N ARG A 36 -27.09 18.79 -1.30
CA ARG A 36 -26.90 18.71 0.16
C ARG A 36 -25.76 17.74 0.49
N PRO A 37 -24.49 18.17 0.35
CA PRO A 37 -23.33 17.30 0.59
C PRO A 37 -23.13 16.94 2.07
N SER A 38 -23.89 17.52 2.99
CA SER A 38 -23.74 17.34 4.43
C SER A 38 -24.51 16.12 4.94
N GLY A 39 -23.79 15.01 5.09
CA GLY A 39 -24.21 13.83 5.85
C GLY A 39 -23.46 12.59 5.39
N THR A 40 -22.83 11.85 6.30
CA THR A 40 -22.43 10.48 6.02
C THR A 40 -23.71 9.69 5.81
N GLN A 41 -24.07 9.43 4.54
CA GLN A 41 -25.22 8.58 4.25
C GLN A 41 -24.86 7.16 4.71
N GLU A 42 -25.47 6.73 5.81
CA GLU A 42 -25.34 5.35 6.26
C GLU A 42 -25.92 4.43 5.20
N LEU A 43 -25.20 3.35 4.90
CA LEU A 43 -25.70 2.33 3.99
C LEU A 43 -27.04 1.77 4.52
N PRO A 44 -28.03 1.53 3.65
CA PRO A 44 -29.28 0.89 4.04
C PRO A 44 -29.02 -0.42 4.81
N SER A 45 -29.86 -0.72 5.82
CA SER A 45 -29.74 -1.94 6.63
C SER A 45 -29.71 -3.21 5.76
N SER A 46 -30.52 -3.25 4.70
CA SER A 46 -30.58 -4.36 3.75
C SER A 46 -29.23 -4.66 3.06
N ILE A 47 -28.39 -3.65 2.81
CA ILE A 47 -27.04 -3.82 2.26
C ILE A 47 -26.09 -4.31 3.34
N GLN A 48 -26.16 -3.73 4.54
CA GLN A 48 -25.31 -4.11 5.68
C GLN A 48 -25.55 -5.57 6.10
N GLU A 49 -26.81 -5.99 6.17
CA GLU A 49 -27.25 -7.35 6.50
C GLU A 49 -26.78 -8.36 5.45
N THR A 50 -26.91 -8.04 4.16
CA THR A 50 -26.41 -8.90 3.06
C THR A 50 -24.90 -9.06 3.14
N LEU A 51 -24.17 -7.97 3.42
CA LEU A 51 -22.72 -8.00 3.58
C LEU A 51 -22.29 -8.84 4.79
N ALA A 52 -23.02 -8.72 5.91
CA ALA A 52 -22.80 -9.53 7.09
C ALA A 52 -23.03 -11.03 6.80
N ALA A 53 -24.10 -11.38 6.09
CA ALA A 53 -24.37 -12.75 5.66
C ALA A 53 -23.26 -13.31 4.77
N ILE A 54 -22.80 -12.56 3.75
CA ILE A 54 -21.67 -12.97 2.89
C ILE A 54 -20.39 -13.17 3.71
N LYS A 55 -20.11 -12.29 4.68
CA LYS A 55 -18.94 -12.41 5.55
C LYS A 55 -18.97 -13.69 6.38
N ILE A 56 -20.15 -14.08 6.88
CA ILE A 56 -20.36 -15.35 7.60
C ILE A 56 -20.07 -16.53 6.67
N LEU A 57 -20.66 -16.54 5.46
CA LEU A 57 -20.47 -17.64 4.51
C LEU A 57 -19.02 -17.77 4.02
N ARG A 58 -18.25 -16.68 3.96
CA ARG A 58 -16.82 -16.72 3.58
C ARG A 58 -15.96 -17.52 4.56
N GLY A 59 -16.38 -17.67 5.81
CA GLY A 59 -15.70 -18.50 6.80
C GLY A 59 -15.94 -20.01 6.62
N LEU A 60 -16.86 -20.41 5.74
CA LEU A 60 -17.28 -21.80 5.52
C LEU A 60 -16.50 -22.45 4.37
N PRO A 61 -16.43 -23.80 4.31
CA PRO A 61 -15.81 -24.50 3.19
C PRO A 61 -16.49 -24.17 1.86
N LEU A 62 -15.69 -24.08 0.81
CA LEU A 62 -16.17 -23.83 -0.55
C LEU A 62 -17.05 -24.99 -1.02
N MET A 63 -18.27 -24.68 -1.45
CA MET A 63 -19.19 -25.61 -2.08
C MET A 63 -19.53 -25.16 -3.50
N GLU A 64 -19.98 -26.12 -4.31
CA GLU A 64 -20.55 -25.86 -5.62
C GLU A 64 -21.73 -24.90 -5.50
N GLN A 65 -21.78 -23.91 -6.39
CA GLN A 65 -22.69 -22.79 -6.27
C GLN A 65 -23.98 -23.07 -7.02
N GLU A 66 -25.11 -22.74 -6.41
CA GLU A 66 -26.44 -22.91 -7.02
C GLU A 66 -26.89 -21.59 -7.66
N GLU A 67 -27.29 -21.67 -8.93
CA GLU A 67 -27.81 -20.51 -9.66
C GLU A 67 -29.29 -20.32 -9.37
N VAL A 68 -29.58 -19.35 -8.50
CA VAL A 68 -30.94 -18.88 -8.20
C VAL A 68 -31.18 -17.54 -8.92
N GLU A 69 -32.37 -17.33 -9.47
CA GLU A 69 -32.73 -16.08 -10.18
C GLU A 69 -33.75 -15.21 -9.41
N GLU A 70 -34.46 -15.77 -8.43
CA GLU A 70 -35.49 -15.07 -7.66
C GLU A 70 -34.90 -14.23 -6.53
N TYR A 71 -34.75 -12.92 -6.77
CA TYR A 71 -34.22 -11.96 -5.80
C TYR A 71 -35.08 -11.79 -4.53
N GLU A 72 -36.39 -12.09 -4.58
CA GLU A 72 -37.31 -11.98 -3.45
C GLU A 72 -36.97 -12.94 -2.30
N LEU A 73 -36.37 -14.09 -2.62
CA LEU A 73 -35.96 -15.08 -1.62
C LEU A 73 -34.74 -14.62 -0.80
N ALA A 74 -34.03 -13.59 -1.27
CA ALA A 74 -32.78 -13.18 -0.66
C ALA A 74 -32.95 -12.61 0.75
N ASP A 75 -34.01 -11.86 1.03
CA ASP A 75 -34.26 -11.30 2.36
C ASP A 75 -34.48 -12.41 3.40
N ASN A 76 -35.25 -13.43 3.03
CA ASN A 76 -35.47 -14.58 3.90
C ASN A 76 -34.16 -15.31 4.21
N TRP A 77 -33.33 -15.57 3.19
CA TRP A 77 -32.06 -16.26 3.39
C TRP A 77 -31.05 -15.43 4.18
N VAL A 78 -30.95 -14.12 3.92
CA VAL A 78 -30.09 -13.22 4.70
C VAL A 78 -30.51 -13.23 6.17
N ASN A 79 -31.81 -13.12 6.45
CA ASN A 79 -32.34 -13.16 7.81
C ASN A 79 -32.06 -14.51 8.50
N GLU A 80 -32.30 -15.62 7.82
CA GLU A 80 -32.01 -16.97 8.35
C GLU A 80 -30.51 -17.16 8.65
N ILE A 81 -29.61 -16.73 7.75
CA ILE A 81 -28.16 -16.81 7.97
C ILE A 81 -27.74 -16.01 9.20
N LEU A 82 -28.28 -14.79 9.35
CA LEU A 82 -27.98 -13.93 10.49
C LEU A 82 -28.52 -14.52 11.81
N GLN A 83 -29.74 -15.07 11.79
CA GLN A 83 -30.34 -15.74 12.94
C GLN A 83 -29.56 -16.99 13.35
N LEU A 84 -29.20 -17.85 12.40
CA LEU A 84 -28.38 -19.04 12.65
C LEU A 84 -27.00 -18.68 13.21
N ASN A 85 -26.39 -17.62 12.70
CA ASN A 85 -25.10 -17.17 13.22
C ASN A 85 -25.23 -16.60 14.65
N GLN A 86 -26.30 -15.85 14.95
CA GLN A 86 -26.57 -15.40 16.32
C GLN A 86 -26.85 -16.57 17.27
N GLU A 87 -27.61 -17.58 16.82
CA GLU A 87 -27.87 -18.80 17.57
C GLU A 87 -26.57 -19.58 17.83
N LEU A 88 -25.72 -19.73 16.83
CA LEU A 88 -24.40 -20.35 16.95
C LEU A 88 -23.54 -19.63 17.99
N ILE A 89 -23.44 -18.30 17.91
CA ILE A 89 -22.69 -17.49 18.88
C ILE A 89 -23.21 -17.71 20.31
N LYS A 90 -24.54 -17.70 20.50
CA LYS A 90 -25.16 -17.94 21.82
C LYS A 90 -24.85 -19.34 22.35
N LEU A 91 -25.00 -20.37 21.53
CA LEU A 91 -24.74 -21.76 21.92
C LEU A 91 -23.26 -22.00 22.22
N THR A 92 -22.35 -21.43 21.43
CA THR A 92 -20.90 -21.53 21.68
C THR A 92 -20.51 -20.81 22.98
N GLU A 93 -21.11 -19.65 23.28
CA GLU A 93 -20.88 -18.97 24.55
C GLU A 93 -21.46 -19.77 25.73
N GLU A 94 -22.65 -20.35 25.59
CA GLU A 94 -23.23 -21.25 26.61
C GLU A 94 -22.36 -22.50 26.81
N GLU A 95 -21.81 -23.09 25.75
CA GLU A 95 -20.87 -24.20 25.83
C GLU A 95 -19.62 -23.79 26.61
N ARG A 96 -19.05 -22.62 26.30
CA ARG A 96 -17.86 -22.08 26.98
C ARG A 96 -18.11 -21.86 28.46
N LEU A 97 -19.24 -21.25 28.82
CA LEU A 97 -19.63 -21.01 30.21
C LEU A 97 -19.89 -22.33 30.95
N THR A 98 -20.60 -23.27 30.34
CA THR A 98 -20.85 -24.62 30.90
C THR A 98 -19.52 -25.35 31.12
N HIS A 99 -18.58 -25.26 30.18
CA HIS A 99 -17.26 -25.88 30.31
C HIS A 99 -16.45 -25.30 31.47
N LEU A 100 -16.46 -23.97 31.65
CA LEU A 100 -15.83 -23.31 32.80
C LEU A 100 -16.50 -23.73 34.12
N GLU A 101 -17.82 -23.90 34.12
CA GLU A 101 -18.54 -24.37 35.30
C GLU A 101 -18.24 -25.84 35.62
N ILE A 102 -18.07 -26.71 34.61
CA ILE A 102 -17.62 -28.10 34.82
C ILE A 102 -16.27 -28.12 35.52
N ILE A 103 -15.28 -27.35 35.06
CA ILE A 103 -13.96 -27.27 35.70
C ILE A 103 -14.09 -26.84 37.17
N ARG A 104 -14.97 -25.86 37.43
CA ARG A 104 -15.23 -25.33 38.77
C ARG A 104 -15.84 -26.38 39.71
N VAL A 105 -16.78 -27.19 39.21
CA VAL A 105 -17.50 -28.19 40.02
C VAL A 105 -16.72 -29.51 40.13
N GLU A 106 -15.99 -29.90 39.09
CA GLU A 106 -15.19 -31.14 39.05
C GLU A 106 -14.08 -31.16 40.11
N ALA A 107 -13.62 -29.99 40.56
CA ALA A 107 -12.71 -29.85 41.68
C ALA A 107 -13.25 -30.47 43.00
N PHE A 108 -14.57 -30.54 43.17
CA PHE A 108 -15.25 -31.11 44.34
C PHE A 108 -15.63 -32.59 44.17
N GLY A 109 -15.38 -33.19 43.00
CA GLY A 109 -15.75 -34.57 42.69
C GLY A 109 -17.19 -34.75 42.18
N ASP A 110 -17.59 -36.00 41.94
CA ASP A 110 -18.96 -36.35 41.51
C ASP A 110 -19.81 -36.64 42.75
N PHE A 111 -20.84 -35.83 42.97
CA PHE A 111 -21.76 -35.95 44.09
C PHE A 111 -23.20 -35.77 43.60
N SER A 112 -24.16 -36.38 44.31
CA SER A 112 -25.58 -36.25 44.01
C SER A 112 -26.23 -35.20 44.91
N HIS A 113 -27.05 -34.32 44.32
CA HIS A 113 -27.90 -33.40 45.08
C HIS A 113 -28.92 -34.13 45.96
N GLU A 114 -29.30 -35.36 45.59
CA GLU A 114 -30.20 -36.19 46.40
C GLU A 114 -29.52 -36.62 47.71
N ASP A 115 -28.22 -36.92 47.66
CA ASP A 115 -27.43 -37.29 48.85
C ASP A 115 -27.20 -36.08 49.76
N ILE A 116 -26.90 -34.91 49.18
CA ILE A 116 -26.78 -33.65 49.92
C ILE A 116 -28.11 -33.31 50.60
N ALA A 117 -29.22 -33.34 49.86
CA ALA A 117 -30.54 -33.05 50.41
C ALA A 117 -30.97 -34.07 51.48
N PHE A 118 -30.57 -35.34 51.34
CA PHE A 118 -30.78 -36.35 52.37
C PHE A 118 -30.00 -36.03 53.65
N ILE A 119 -28.73 -35.65 53.54
CA ILE A 119 -27.90 -35.24 54.68
C ILE A 119 -28.47 -33.99 55.36
N GLU A 120 -28.97 -33.02 54.59
CA GLU A 120 -29.60 -31.82 55.13
C GLU A 120 -30.91 -32.12 55.88
N ARG A 121 -31.76 -33.00 55.32
CA ARG A 121 -33.07 -33.33 55.91
C ARG A 121 -32.97 -34.28 57.10
N GLU A 122 -32.28 -35.41 56.95
CA GLU A 122 -32.19 -36.46 57.98
C GLU A 122 -31.05 -36.19 58.97
N GLY A 123 -29.91 -35.68 58.48
CA GLY A 123 -28.73 -35.38 59.28
C GLY A 123 -28.76 -34.03 59.99
N LYS A 124 -29.68 -33.12 59.62
CA LYS A 124 -29.78 -31.73 60.11
C LYS A 124 -28.42 -30.99 60.06
N ARG A 125 -27.68 -31.19 58.98
CA ARG A 125 -26.37 -30.55 58.73
C ARG A 125 -26.39 -29.88 57.36
N THR A 126 -25.89 -28.64 57.29
CA THR A 126 -25.73 -27.87 56.06
C THR A 126 -24.36 -28.14 55.44
N ILE A 127 -24.32 -28.35 54.13
CA ILE A 127 -23.08 -28.54 53.37
C ILE A 127 -22.78 -27.26 52.59
N GLN A 128 -21.60 -26.67 52.80
CA GLN A 128 -21.16 -25.47 52.09
C GLN A 128 -19.84 -25.72 51.36
N PHE A 129 -19.71 -25.17 50.15
CA PHE A 129 -18.51 -25.33 49.31
C PHE A 129 -17.70 -24.03 49.34
N PHE A 130 -16.39 -24.13 49.49
CA PHE A 130 -15.49 -22.98 49.55
C PHE A 130 -14.28 -23.14 48.64
N ALA A 131 -13.76 -22.02 48.16
CA ALA A 131 -12.44 -21.94 47.52
C ALA A 131 -11.58 -20.84 48.14
N ALA A 132 -10.27 -21.10 48.23
CA ALA A 132 -9.27 -20.12 48.64
C ALA A 132 -8.00 -20.23 47.77
N LYS A 133 -7.13 -19.24 47.91
CA LYS A 133 -5.83 -19.19 47.20
C LYS A 133 -4.95 -20.38 47.61
N THR A 134 -4.20 -20.93 46.66
CA THR A 134 -3.25 -22.03 46.93
C THR A 134 -2.30 -21.73 48.10
N GLY A 135 -2.11 -22.72 48.95
CA GLY A 135 -1.33 -22.64 50.20
C GLY A 135 -2.19 -22.39 51.43
N THR A 136 -3.52 -22.30 51.27
CA THR A 136 -4.47 -22.20 52.40
C THR A 136 -4.76 -23.57 52.99
N ALA A 137 -4.71 -24.64 52.19
CA ALA A 137 -4.87 -26.01 52.66
C ALA A 137 -3.73 -26.48 53.58
N GLU A 138 -2.56 -25.84 53.53
CA GLU A 138 -1.38 -26.17 54.34
C GLU A 138 -1.37 -25.45 55.70
N ARG A 139 -2.37 -24.60 55.99
CA ARG A 139 -2.45 -23.88 57.25
C ARG A 139 -2.86 -24.82 58.40
N GLU A 140 -2.19 -24.69 59.54
CA GLU A 140 -2.51 -25.46 60.76
C GLU A 140 -3.76 -24.95 61.50
N ASP A 141 -4.24 -23.73 61.20
CA ASP A 141 -5.36 -23.06 61.87
C ASP A 141 -6.73 -23.29 61.21
N LEU A 142 -6.89 -24.37 60.44
CA LEU A 142 -8.17 -24.69 59.79
C LEU A 142 -9.20 -25.24 60.81
N PRO A 143 -10.46 -24.74 60.81
CA PRO A 143 -11.53 -25.26 61.65
C PRO A 143 -11.78 -26.77 61.43
N GLN A 144 -12.13 -27.50 62.49
CA GLN A 144 -12.34 -28.96 62.40
C GLN A 144 -13.53 -29.35 61.51
N GLU A 145 -14.43 -28.42 61.24
CA GLU A 145 -15.61 -28.60 60.38
C GLU A 145 -15.30 -28.48 58.88
N LEU A 146 -14.08 -28.06 58.51
CA LEU A 146 -13.67 -27.78 57.13
C LEU A 146 -12.80 -28.91 56.57
N PHE A 147 -13.26 -29.55 55.49
CA PHE A 147 -12.58 -30.66 54.83
C PHE A 147 -11.91 -30.19 53.54
N VAL A 148 -10.61 -30.44 53.38
CA VAL A 148 -9.88 -30.20 52.12
C VAL A 148 -10.21 -31.31 51.13
N ILE A 149 -10.68 -30.96 49.95
CA ILE A 149 -11.03 -31.95 48.90
C ILE A 149 -9.94 -32.02 47.85
N ASN A 150 -9.50 -30.86 47.37
CA ASN A 150 -8.50 -30.79 46.35
C ASN A 150 -7.60 -29.58 46.59
N SER A 151 -6.30 -29.77 46.44
CA SER A 151 -5.28 -28.75 46.68
C SER A 151 -4.51 -28.51 45.40
N ASN A 152 -4.18 -27.24 45.14
CA ASN A 152 -3.40 -26.82 43.97
C ASN A 152 -4.03 -27.20 42.60
N HIS A 153 -5.36 -27.30 42.51
CA HIS A 153 -6.06 -27.53 41.24
C HIS A 153 -6.43 -26.19 40.61
N HIS A 154 -5.84 -25.86 39.46
CA HIS A 154 -6.02 -24.55 38.79
C HIS A 154 -5.64 -23.33 39.67
N GLY A 155 -4.71 -23.49 40.61
CA GLY A 155 -4.22 -22.38 41.45
C GLY A 155 -5.16 -21.99 42.61
N LEU A 156 -6.07 -22.89 43.00
CA LEU A 156 -6.95 -22.75 44.17
C LEU A 156 -6.94 -24.04 45.02
N ASP A 157 -7.26 -23.88 46.30
CA ASP A 157 -7.55 -24.96 47.24
C ASP A 157 -9.05 -24.99 47.51
N TYR A 158 -9.66 -26.17 47.43
CA TYR A 158 -11.10 -26.39 47.51
C TYR A 158 -11.49 -27.12 48.80
N PHE A 159 -12.51 -26.61 49.47
CA PHE A 159 -12.95 -27.08 50.78
C PHE A 159 -14.45 -27.32 50.82
N ILE A 160 -14.90 -28.28 51.64
CA ILE A 160 -16.30 -28.44 52.02
C ILE A 160 -16.43 -28.29 53.54
N SER A 161 -17.41 -27.51 54.00
CA SER A 161 -17.82 -27.48 55.40
C SER A 161 -19.09 -28.29 55.60
N ILE A 162 -19.14 -29.05 56.70
CA ILE A 162 -20.34 -29.77 57.14
C ILE A 162 -20.66 -29.34 58.57
N SER A 163 -21.62 -28.43 58.72
CA SER A 163 -21.97 -27.79 59.99
C SER A 163 -23.46 -27.90 60.30
N LYS A 164 -23.89 -27.56 61.52
CA LYS A 164 -25.33 -27.51 61.88
C LYS A 164 -26.01 -26.22 61.40
N GLU A 165 -25.22 -25.17 61.19
CA GLU A 165 -25.65 -23.83 60.81
C GLU A 165 -24.71 -23.31 59.71
N SER A 166 -25.20 -22.41 58.86
CA SER A 166 -24.40 -21.77 57.82
C SER A 166 -23.28 -20.94 58.46
N LEU A 167 -22.03 -21.26 58.12
CA LEU A 167 -20.84 -20.58 58.64
C LEU A 167 -20.18 -19.75 57.55
N GLN A 168 -19.60 -18.62 57.94
CA GLN A 168 -18.71 -17.83 57.10
C GLN A 168 -17.29 -17.93 57.65
N TYR A 169 -16.33 -18.18 56.77
CA TYR A 169 -14.92 -18.30 57.14
C TYR A 169 -14.12 -17.16 56.49
N ASP A 170 -13.26 -16.52 57.27
CA ASP A 170 -12.46 -15.40 56.79
C ASP A 170 -11.41 -15.86 55.77
N GLY A 171 -11.29 -15.16 54.65
CA GLY A 171 -10.39 -15.51 53.54
C GLY A 171 -10.84 -16.69 52.65
N LEU A 172 -12.00 -17.29 52.89
CA LEU A 172 -12.61 -18.34 52.07
C LEU A 172 -13.83 -17.79 51.33
N SER A 173 -13.92 -18.03 50.02
CA SER A 173 -15.06 -17.61 49.21
C SER A 173 -16.06 -18.76 49.05
N GLU A 174 -17.30 -18.55 49.50
CA GLU A 174 -18.37 -19.53 49.32
C GLU A 174 -18.77 -19.66 47.85
N MET A 175 -18.92 -20.91 47.41
CA MET A 175 -19.27 -21.27 46.04
C MET A 175 -20.64 -21.93 46.01
N GLN A 176 -21.56 -21.35 45.25
CA GLN A 176 -22.86 -21.95 45.00
C GLN A 176 -22.75 -22.93 43.82
N ILE A 177 -23.15 -24.19 44.05
CA ILE A 177 -23.12 -25.26 43.04
C ILE A 177 -24.56 -25.71 42.73
N PRO A 178 -25.26 -25.02 41.82
CA PRO A 178 -26.65 -25.33 41.51
C PRO A 178 -26.80 -26.65 40.74
N HIS A 179 -25.79 -27.05 39.97
CA HIS A 179 -25.79 -28.23 39.10
C HIS A 179 -24.57 -29.11 39.35
N THR A 180 -24.75 -30.43 39.30
CA THR A 180 -23.64 -31.38 39.47
C THR A 180 -22.78 -31.46 38.20
N ALA A 181 -21.51 -31.90 38.36
CA ALA A 181 -20.62 -32.12 37.22
C ALA A 181 -21.24 -33.07 36.18
N SER A 182 -21.92 -34.12 36.63
CA SER A 182 -22.64 -35.07 35.76
C SER A 182 -23.79 -34.42 34.97
N GLN A 183 -24.57 -33.52 35.58
CA GLN A 183 -25.63 -32.77 34.89
C GLN A 183 -25.05 -31.79 33.85
N LEU A 184 -24.00 -31.06 34.21
CA LEU A 184 -23.32 -30.12 33.33
C LEU A 184 -22.64 -30.84 32.16
N LYS A 185 -22.01 -32.00 32.38
CA LYS A 185 -21.43 -32.84 31.32
C LYS A 185 -22.51 -33.32 30.34
N LYS A 186 -23.70 -33.71 30.81
CA LYS A 186 -24.84 -34.03 29.94
C LYS A 186 -25.31 -32.83 29.13
N ARG A 187 -25.41 -31.65 29.75
CA ARG A 187 -25.75 -30.39 29.06
C ARG A 187 -24.71 -30.04 27.99
N LEU A 188 -23.43 -30.22 28.28
CA LEU A 188 -22.34 -29.98 27.33
C LEU A 188 -22.46 -30.89 26.08
N VAL A 189 -22.78 -32.17 26.27
CA VAL A 189 -23.01 -33.10 25.14
C VAL A 189 -24.21 -32.65 24.30
N PHE A 190 -25.28 -32.22 24.94
CA PHE A 190 -26.45 -31.66 24.25
C PHE A 190 -26.10 -30.39 23.46
N LEU A 191 -25.41 -29.43 24.08
CA LEU A 191 -24.98 -28.19 23.44
C LEU A 191 -24.08 -28.45 22.23
N LYS A 192 -23.10 -29.35 22.35
CA LYS A 192 -22.23 -29.76 21.23
C LYS A 192 -23.02 -30.34 20.05
N LYS A 193 -24.11 -31.07 20.34
CA LYS A 193 -25.00 -31.61 19.29
C LYS A 193 -25.79 -30.50 18.61
N GLU A 194 -26.34 -29.56 19.37
CA GLU A 194 -27.06 -28.40 18.83
C GLU A 194 -26.15 -27.49 17.99
N ILE A 195 -24.95 -27.18 18.48
CA ILE A 195 -23.93 -26.42 17.73
C ILE A 195 -23.68 -27.10 16.37
N ARG A 196 -23.45 -28.41 16.37
CA ARG A 196 -23.20 -29.16 15.12
C ARG A 196 -24.40 -29.13 14.17
N ASN A 197 -25.63 -29.14 14.69
CA ASN A 197 -26.86 -29.03 13.90
C ASN A 197 -26.98 -27.64 13.26
N VAL A 198 -26.77 -26.58 14.03
CA VAL A 198 -26.78 -25.19 13.55
C VAL A 198 -25.68 -24.95 12.53
N GLU A 199 -24.47 -25.46 12.77
CA GLU A 199 -23.36 -25.42 11.80
C GLU A 199 -23.71 -26.13 10.48
N HIS A 200 -24.41 -27.26 10.54
CA HIS A 200 -24.85 -27.97 9.34
C HIS A 200 -25.85 -27.13 8.54
N ARG A 201 -26.89 -26.62 9.21
CA ARG A 201 -27.89 -25.74 8.58
C ARG A 201 -27.24 -24.50 7.96
N LEU A 202 -26.26 -23.91 8.64
CA LEU A 202 -25.52 -22.75 8.12
C LEU A 202 -24.67 -23.12 6.90
N LYS A 203 -24.04 -24.32 6.90
CA LYS A 203 -23.32 -24.83 5.72
C LYS A 203 -24.23 -24.99 4.52
N ASP A 204 -25.47 -25.44 4.70
CA ASP A 204 -26.42 -25.61 3.59
C ASP A 204 -26.65 -24.29 2.80
N TYR A 205 -26.46 -23.13 3.44
CA TYR A 205 -26.54 -21.82 2.77
C TYR A 205 -25.27 -21.39 2.01
N ALA A 206 -24.13 -22.05 2.21
CA ALA A 206 -22.87 -21.68 1.54
C ALA A 206 -22.90 -21.86 0.01
N LYS A 207 -23.84 -22.68 -0.50
CA LYS A 207 -24.12 -22.85 -1.93
C LYS A 207 -24.71 -21.60 -2.59
N TYR A 208 -25.32 -20.70 -1.82
CA TYR A 208 -25.96 -19.47 -2.32
C TYR A 208 -25.03 -18.24 -2.26
N ASN A 209 -23.74 -18.40 -1.98
CA ASN A 209 -22.80 -17.29 -1.85
C ASN A 209 -22.74 -16.44 -3.14
N SER A 210 -22.67 -17.08 -4.30
CA SER A 210 -22.67 -16.41 -5.62
C SER A 210 -23.96 -15.62 -5.87
N PHE A 211 -25.10 -16.15 -5.44
CA PHE A 211 -26.40 -15.49 -5.50
C PHE A 211 -26.44 -14.26 -4.59
N LEU A 212 -26.02 -14.37 -3.32
CA LEU A 212 -25.98 -13.23 -2.40
C LEU A 212 -25.05 -12.11 -2.90
N HIS A 213 -23.94 -12.44 -3.56
CA HIS A 213 -23.11 -11.44 -4.23
C HIS A 213 -23.84 -10.71 -5.37
N ARG A 214 -24.67 -11.41 -6.17
CA ARG A 214 -25.50 -10.79 -7.21
C ARG A 214 -26.59 -9.90 -6.60
N VAL A 215 -27.24 -10.37 -5.53
CA VAL A 215 -28.22 -9.59 -4.75
C VAL A 215 -27.58 -8.33 -4.19
N LEU A 216 -26.37 -8.44 -3.62
CA LEU A 216 -25.64 -7.30 -3.08
C LEU A 216 -25.38 -6.25 -4.17
N LEU A 217 -24.91 -6.66 -5.36
CA LEU A 217 -24.70 -5.76 -6.49
C LEU A 217 -26.01 -5.09 -6.95
N PHE A 218 -27.10 -5.85 -7.02
CA PHE A 218 -28.42 -5.32 -7.35
C PHE A 218 -28.89 -4.26 -6.33
N ARG A 219 -28.72 -4.52 -5.02
CA ARG A 219 -29.06 -3.55 -3.96
C ARG A 219 -28.19 -2.30 -4.03
N PHE A 220 -26.89 -2.45 -4.27
CA PHE A 220 -25.99 -1.29 -4.44
C PHE A 220 -26.37 -0.45 -5.66
N ASN A 221 -26.63 -1.07 -6.81
CA ASN A 221 -27.04 -0.36 -8.02
C ASN A 221 -28.37 0.39 -7.79
N SER A 222 -29.34 -0.27 -7.16
CA SER A 222 -30.63 0.36 -6.82
C SER A 222 -30.46 1.52 -5.83
N TYR A 223 -29.60 1.37 -4.82
CA TYR A 223 -29.29 2.43 -3.86
C TYR A 223 -28.64 3.65 -4.54
N HIS A 224 -27.64 3.44 -5.40
CA HIS A 224 -27.00 4.54 -6.12
C HIS A 224 -27.95 5.25 -7.09
N LEU A 225 -28.84 4.51 -7.75
CA LEU A 225 -29.91 5.06 -8.59
C LEU A 225 -30.84 5.97 -7.76
N GLN A 226 -31.36 5.46 -6.65
CA GLN A 226 -32.27 6.20 -5.77
C GLN A 226 -31.58 7.43 -5.14
N ALA A 227 -30.32 7.30 -4.73
CA ALA A 227 -29.53 8.40 -4.21
C ALA A 227 -29.35 9.50 -5.28
N ALA A 228 -29.01 9.13 -6.52
CA ALA A 228 -28.90 10.09 -7.62
C ALA A 228 -30.25 10.76 -7.94
N ALA A 229 -31.34 9.98 -7.94
CA ALA A 229 -32.69 10.51 -8.13
C ALA A 229 -33.11 11.47 -7.02
N SER A 230 -32.63 11.28 -5.78
CA SER A 230 -32.90 12.20 -4.66
C SER A 230 -32.22 13.57 -4.80
N TYR A 231 -31.23 13.70 -5.68
CA TYR A 231 -30.56 14.98 -5.95
C TYR A 231 -31.38 15.89 -6.86
N SER A 232 -32.45 15.38 -7.49
CA SER A 232 -33.35 16.20 -8.29
C SER A 232 -34.11 17.20 -7.41
N SER A 233 -34.16 18.44 -7.88
CA SER A 233 -35.12 19.43 -7.40
C SER A 233 -36.43 19.31 -8.16
N GLU A 234 -37.53 19.78 -7.58
CA GLU A 234 -38.84 19.88 -8.23
C GLU A 234 -39.19 21.36 -8.43
N PRO A 235 -38.79 22.00 -9.55
CA PRO A 235 -39.05 23.42 -9.78
C PRO A 235 -40.54 23.75 -9.84
N LEU A 236 -41.35 22.78 -10.28
CA LEU A 236 -42.80 22.86 -10.32
C LEU A 236 -43.34 21.59 -9.67
N GLU A 237 -43.81 21.71 -8.42
CA GLU A 237 -44.24 20.60 -7.55
C GLU A 237 -45.07 19.55 -8.32
N GLY A 238 -44.56 18.33 -8.41
CA GLY A 238 -45.25 17.20 -9.03
C GLY A 238 -45.36 17.20 -10.57
N PHE A 239 -44.81 18.20 -11.27
CA PHE A 239 -44.88 18.28 -12.74
C PHE A 239 -43.51 18.15 -13.41
N LEU A 240 -42.49 18.82 -12.86
CA LEU A 240 -41.16 18.87 -13.44
C LEU A 240 -40.10 18.47 -12.43
N PHE A 241 -39.10 17.72 -12.88
CA PHE A 241 -37.85 17.53 -12.15
C PHE A 241 -36.72 18.27 -12.85
N ALA A 242 -35.76 18.74 -12.06
CA ALA A 242 -34.53 19.35 -12.55
C ALA A 242 -33.33 18.84 -11.77
N VAL A 243 -32.29 18.42 -12.47
CA VAL A 243 -31.06 17.91 -11.88
C VAL A 243 -29.84 18.46 -12.62
N THR A 244 -28.79 18.77 -11.87
CA THR A 244 -27.51 19.23 -12.44
C THR A 244 -26.46 18.13 -12.36
N GLY A 245 -25.63 18.01 -13.40
CA GLY A 245 -24.56 17.02 -13.44
C GLY A 245 -23.36 17.47 -14.25
N TRP A 246 -22.21 16.87 -13.93
CA TRP A 246 -20.97 17.02 -14.68
C TRP A 246 -20.85 15.93 -15.73
N ILE A 247 -20.41 16.31 -16.93
CA ILE A 247 -20.30 15.39 -18.08
C ILE A 247 -18.99 15.70 -18.83
N PRO A 248 -18.23 14.66 -19.25
CA PRO A 248 -17.04 14.87 -20.07
C PRO A 248 -17.38 15.45 -21.45
N VAL A 249 -16.57 16.41 -21.92
CA VAL A 249 -16.77 17.08 -23.22
C VAL A 249 -16.87 16.06 -24.37
N ASP A 250 -16.06 15.00 -24.32
CA ASP A 250 -16.01 13.94 -25.35
C ASP A 250 -17.31 13.13 -25.43
N LYS A 251 -18.13 13.14 -24.37
CA LYS A 251 -19.38 12.36 -24.23
C LYS A 251 -20.64 13.21 -24.42
N ARG A 252 -20.50 14.43 -24.96
CA ARG A 252 -21.64 15.34 -25.21
C ARG A 252 -22.65 14.78 -26.22
N ALA A 253 -22.17 14.06 -27.24
CA ALA A 253 -23.04 13.44 -28.24
C ALA A 253 -23.92 12.34 -27.63
N ASP A 254 -23.34 11.51 -26.76
CA ASP A 254 -24.05 10.43 -26.08
C ASP A 254 -25.09 10.98 -25.08
N LEU A 255 -24.80 12.10 -24.42
CA LEU A 255 -25.77 12.81 -23.59
C LEU A 255 -26.98 13.30 -24.41
N ARG A 256 -26.75 13.86 -25.60
CA ARG A 256 -27.84 14.32 -26.47
C ARG A 256 -28.72 13.16 -26.91
N LEU A 257 -28.11 12.03 -27.27
CA LEU A 257 -28.85 10.81 -27.59
C LEU A 257 -29.68 10.33 -26.40
N LEU A 258 -29.10 10.30 -25.20
CA LEU A 258 -29.80 9.94 -23.96
C LEU A 258 -30.99 10.87 -23.69
N ALA A 259 -30.81 12.18 -23.92
CA ALA A 259 -31.85 13.17 -23.74
C ALA A 259 -33.01 12.98 -24.72
N GLU A 260 -32.71 12.70 -25.99
CA GLU A 260 -33.71 12.41 -27.02
C GLU A 260 -34.49 11.12 -26.73
N THR A 261 -33.82 10.06 -26.24
CA THR A 261 -34.49 8.79 -25.92
C THR A 261 -35.40 8.87 -24.70
N THR A 262 -35.06 9.74 -23.74
CA THR A 262 -35.80 9.89 -22.48
C THR A 262 -36.76 11.08 -22.50
N ASP A 263 -36.78 11.83 -23.61
CA ASP A 263 -37.61 13.02 -23.83
C ASP A 263 -37.40 14.11 -22.75
N VAL A 264 -36.15 14.28 -22.32
CA VAL A 264 -35.73 15.34 -21.38
C VAL A 264 -34.99 16.46 -22.11
N HIS A 265 -35.13 17.68 -21.60
CA HIS A 265 -34.39 18.83 -22.09
C HIS A 265 -33.04 18.96 -21.36
N ILE A 266 -32.00 19.29 -22.12
CA ILE A 266 -30.65 19.52 -21.57
C ILE A 266 -30.14 20.91 -21.97
N GLU A 267 -29.62 21.65 -21.00
CA GLU A 267 -29.03 22.96 -21.22
C GLU A 267 -27.66 23.06 -20.53
N GLN A 268 -26.69 23.66 -21.22
CA GLN A 268 -25.37 23.88 -20.65
C GLN A 268 -25.41 25.07 -19.70
N VAL A 269 -24.92 24.88 -18.47
CA VAL A 269 -24.90 25.93 -17.43
C VAL A 269 -23.47 26.43 -17.24
N ALA A 270 -23.33 27.74 -17.01
CA ALA A 270 -22.05 28.33 -16.67
C ALA A 270 -21.57 27.85 -15.29
N ILE A 271 -20.26 27.63 -15.15
CA ILE A 271 -19.64 27.24 -13.88
C ILE A 271 -19.55 28.47 -12.99
N GLU A 272 -20.07 28.39 -11.77
CA GLU A 272 -20.01 29.50 -10.82
C GLU A 272 -18.62 29.64 -10.20
N PRO A 273 -18.12 30.87 -9.96
CA PRO A 273 -16.83 31.08 -9.33
C PRO A 273 -16.82 30.54 -7.90
N GLY A 274 -16.04 29.49 -7.66
CA GLY A 274 -15.93 28.78 -6.37
C GLY A 274 -16.50 27.36 -6.36
N GLU A 275 -17.13 26.92 -7.46
CA GLU A 275 -17.62 25.55 -7.61
C GLU A 275 -16.45 24.57 -7.84
N ILE A 276 -16.42 23.47 -7.08
CA ILE A 276 -15.36 22.45 -7.20
C ILE A 276 -15.70 21.54 -8.37
N ILE A 277 -15.01 21.75 -9.49
CA ILE A 277 -15.11 20.90 -10.68
C ILE A 277 -14.44 19.55 -10.39
N PRO A 278 -15.12 18.40 -10.62
CA PRO A 278 -14.49 17.11 -10.46
C PRO A 278 -13.46 16.84 -11.58
N THR A 279 -12.52 15.95 -11.31
CA THR A 279 -11.45 15.59 -12.25
C THR A 279 -11.75 14.23 -12.85
N TYR A 280 -11.82 14.19 -14.19
CA TYR A 280 -12.02 12.95 -14.95
C TYR A 280 -10.74 12.59 -15.71
N LEU A 281 -10.21 11.40 -15.41
CA LEU A 281 -9.05 10.82 -16.08
C LEU A 281 -9.50 9.59 -16.86
N GLU A 282 -9.39 9.66 -18.19
CA GLU A 282 -9.65 8.53 -19.08
C GLU A 282 -8.31 8.01 -19.61
N ASN A 283 -7.64 7.18 -18.79
CA ASN A 283 -6.39 6.53 -19.14
C ASN A 283 -6.63 5.13 -19.71
N THR A 284 -5.89 4.77 -20.76
CA THR A 284 -5.92 3.44 -21.35
C THR A 284 -4.56 2.76 -21.24
N GLY A 285 -4.55 1.42 -21.25
CA GLY A 285 -3.31 0.63 -21.28
C GLY A 285 -2.39 0.87 -20.08
N TYR A 286 -1.18 1.37 -20.35
CA TYR A 286 -0.13 1.61 -19.34
C TYR A 286 -0.38 2.86 -18.50
N GLU A 287 -1.01 3.90 -19.07
CA GLU A 287 -1.30 5.14 -18.34
C GLU A 287 -2.24 4.88 -17.16
N LYS A 288 -3.13 3.87 -17.27
CA LYS A 288 -4.04 3.50 -16.19
C LYS A 288 -3.31 2.97 -14.95
N ILE A 289 -2.15 2.35 -15.14
CA ILE A 289 -1.29 1.91 -14.03
C ILE A 289 -0.68 3.14 -13.34
N GLY A 290 -0.27 4.14 -14.14
CA GLY A 290 0.16 5.43 -13.62
C GLY A 290 -0.93 6.12 -12.82
N GLU A 291 -2.18 6.10 -13.30
CA GLU A 291 -3.32 6.67 -12.58
C GLU A 291 -3.53 6.02 -11.21
N ASP A 292 -3.43 4.69 -11.12
CA ASP A 292 -3.53 3.99 -9.82
C ASP A 292 -2.43 4.48 -8.84
N LEU A 293 -1.23 4.86 -9.33
CA LEU A 293 -0.17 5.42 -8.49
C LEU A 293 -0.45 6.87 -8.08
N VAL A 294 -1.09 7.65 -8.96
CA VAL A 294 -1.51 9.03 -8.68
C VAL A 294 -2.59 9.05 -7.60
N ASP A 295 -3.58 8.17 -7.73
CA ASP A 295 -4.71 8.03 -6.80
C ASP A 295 -4.30 7.65 -5.37
N ILE A 296 -3.10 7.10 -5.15
CA ILE A 296 -2.56 6.82 -3.81
C ILE A 296 -2.23 8.11 -3.04
N TYR A 297 -1.85 9.18 -3.74
CA TYR A 297 -1.48 10.44 -3.11
C TYR A 297 -2.67 11.38 -3.00
N ASP A 298 -3.13 11.90 -4.14
CA ASP A 298 -4.24 12.84 -4.21
C ASP A 298 -4.80 12.91 -5.63
N THR A 299 -6.06 13.33 -5.75
CA THR A 299 -6.69 13.54 -7.05
C THR A 299 -6.20 14.87 -7.64
N PRO A 300 -5.72 14.90 -8.91
CA PRO A 300 -5.31 16.14 -9.55
C PRO A 300 -6.45 17.17 -9.56
N SER A 301 -6.11 18.46 -9.48
CA SER A 301 -7.10 19.51 -9.70
C SER A 301 -7.65 19.45 -11.13
N SER A 302 -8.83 20.03 -11.35
CA SER A 302 -9.40 20.18 -12.70
C SER A 302 -8.50 21.01 -13.62
N THR A 303 -7.66 21.87 -13.06
CA THR A 303 -6.66 22.65 -13.80
C THR A 303 -5.40 21.86 -14.12
N ASP A 304 -5.16 20.73 -13.46
CA ASP A 304 -3.87 20.05 -13.51
C ASP A 304 -3.73 19.12 -14.70
N LYS A 305 -2.57 19.14 -15.38
CA LYS A 305 -2.28 18.22 -16.49
C LYS A 305 -2.15 16.79 -15.92
N ASP A 306 -2.57 15.77 -16.65
CA ASP A 306 -2.54 14.35 -16.22
C ASP A 306 -1.11 13.82 -15.95
N PRO A 307 -0.71 13.55 -14.68
CA PRO A 307 0.66 13.16 -14.34
C PRO A 307 0.95 11.66 -14.54
N SER A 308 -0.05 10.85 -14.86
CA SER A 308 -0.01 9.39 -14.77
C SER A 308 1.16 8.74 -15.51
N TRP A 309 1.39 9.12 -16.76
CA TRP A 309 2.49 8.56 -17.57
C TRP A 309 3.86 8.91 -16.98
N TRP A 310 4.05 10.16 -16.55
CA TRP A 310 5.31 10.63 -15.97
C TRP A 310 5.61 9.93 -14.66
N VAL A 311 4.63 9.87 -13.76
CA VAL A 311 4.74 9.17 -12.47
C VAL A 311 5.13 7.72 -12.69
N LEU A 312 4.50 7.02 -13.64
CA LEU A 312 4.86 5.62 -13.95
C LEU A 312 6.31 5.49 -14.42
N THR A 313 6.77 6.35 -15.33
CA THR A 313 8.14 6.28 -15.86
C THR A 313 9.19 6.60 -14.80
N SER A 314 9.03 7.71 -14.08
CA SER A 314 9.95 8.12 -13.01
C SER A 314 9.99 7.11 -11.88
N PHE A 315 8.82 6.63 -11.43
CA PHE A 315 8.73 5.57 -10.41
C PHE A 315 9.47 4.31 -10.85
N THR A 316 9.30 3.88 -12.10
CA THR A 316 9.96 2.69 -12.65
C THR A 316 11.49 2.86 -12.64
N VAL A 317 11.99 4.03 -13.04
CA VAL A 317 13.43 4.34 -13.04
C VAL A 317 13.97 4.37 -11.61
N PHE A 318 13.32 5.08 -10.69
CA PHE A 318 13.79 5.16 -9.30
C PHE A 318 13.78 3.80 -8.61
N PHE A 319 12.73 3.01 -8.82
CA PHE A 319 12.65 1.64 -8.30
C PHE A 319 13.81 0.78 -8.83
N ALA A 320 14.07 0.82 -10.13
CA ALA A 320 15.16 0.07 -10.75
C ALA A 320 16.53 0.50 -10.23
N MET A 321 16.75 1.80 -10.01
CA MET A 321 18.00 2.34 -9.46
C MET A 321 18.20 1.96 -7.98
N ILE A 322 17.13 1.94 -7.19
CA ILE A 322 17.17 1.56 -5.77
C ILE A 322 17.44 0.07 -5.59
N VAL A 323 16.73 -0.80 -6.32
CA VAL A 323 16.95 -2.24 -6.18
C VAL A 323 18.30 -2.64 -6.80
N GLY A 324 18.64 -2.06 -7.96
CA GLY A 324 20.01 -2.02 -8.45
C GLY A 324 20.65 -3.36 -8.83
N ASP A 325 19.90 -4.46 -8.85
CA ASP A 325 20.42 -5.83 -8.99
C ASP A 325 19.63 -6.66 -10.02
N ALA A 326 20.33 -7.23 -11.00
CA ALA A 326 19.73 -7.99 -12.08
C ALA A 326 19.21 -9.38 -11.62
N GLY A 327 19.86 -9.97 -10.61
CA GLY A 327 19.42 -11.22 -9.99
C GLY A 327 18.08 -11.07 -9.28
N TYR A 328 17.91 -9.98 -8.53
CA TYR A 328 16.62 -9.66 -7.92
C TYR A 328 15.55 -9.32 -8.95
N GLY A 329 15.90 -8.59 -10.01
CA GLY A 329 15.01 -8.35 -11.15
C GLY A 329 14.50 -9.64 -11.80
N LEU A 330 15.38 -10.63 -11.98
CA LEU A 330 15.00 -11.96 -12.49
C LEU A 330 14.05 -12.69 -11.55
N ILE A 331 14.28 -12.66 -10.23
CA ILE A 331 13.37 -13.25 -9.25
C ILE A 331 11.98 -12.60 -9.33
N PHE A 332 11.93 -11.27 -9.45
CA PHE A 332 10.66 -10.55 -9.59
C PHE A 332 9.93 -10.93 -10.87
N LEU A 333 10.66 -11.08 -11.98
CA LEU A 333 10.09 -11.51 -13.25
C LEU A 333 9.52 -12.93 -13.14
N LEU A 334 10.26 -13.87 -12.56
CA LEU A 334 9.80 -15.25 -12.35
C LEU A 334 8.57 -15.29 -11.45
N MET A 335 8.55 -14.50 -10.37
CA MET A 335 7.40 -14.38 -9.48
C MET A 335 6.17 -13.80 -10.21
N ALA A 336 6.34 -12.76 -11.01
CA ALA A 336 5.26 -12.18 -11.81
C ALA A 336 4.71 -13.20 -12.83
N LEU A 337 5.58 -13.96 -13.51
CA LEU A 337 5.16 -15.01 -14.44
C LEU A 337 4.45 -16.17 -13.71
N PHE A 338 4.92 -16.56 -12.53
CA PHE A 338 4.27 -17.58 -11.71
C PHE A 338 2.87 -17.16 -11.25
N ILE A 339 2.70 -15.90 -10.85
CA ILE A 339 1.39 -15.34 -10.50
C ILE A 339 0.45 -15.40 -11.71
N ARG A 340 0.93 -15.06 -12.91
CA ARG A 340 0.13 -15.16 -14.15
C ARG A 340 -0.30 -16.59 -14.49
N TYR A 341 0.58 -17.55 -14.23
CA TYR A 341 0.32 -18.98 -14.44
C TYR A 341 -0.72 -19.51 -13.43
N LYS A 342 -0.55 -19.20 -12.14
CA LYS A 342 -1.46 -19.67 -11.08
C LYS A 342 -2.83 -18.99 -11.12
N TYR A 343 -2.86 -17.69 -11.46
CA TYR A 343 -4.08 -16.88 -11.50
C TYR A 343 -4.33 -16.39 -12.92
N ALA A 344 -4.77 -17.29 -13.79
CA ALA A 344 -4.98 -16.97 -15.21
C ALA A 344 -6.08 -15.91 -15.45
N ASN A 345 -6.99 -15.73 -14.50
CA ASN A 345 -8.19 -14.87 -14.58
C ASN A 345 -8.08 -13.59 -13.73
N LEU A 346 -6.88 -13.00 -13.58
CA LEU A 346 -6.74 -11.69 -12.93
C LEU A 346 -7.49 -10.63 -13.76
N LYS A 347 -8.52 -10.01 -13.18
CA LYS A 347 -9.29 -8.89 -13.76
C LYS A 347 -9.05 -7.61 -12.96
N GLY A 348 -9.37 -6.46 -13.56
CA GLY A 348 -9.33 -5.15 -12.89
C GLY A 348 -7.97 -4.79 -12.31
N LEU A 349 -7.95 -4.39 -11.03
CA LEU A 349 -6.76 -3.93 -10.31
C LEU A 349 -5.65 -4.99 -10.24
N GLY A 350 -6.01 -6.27 -10.03
CA GLY A 350 -5.02 -7.35 -9.92
C GLY A 350 -4.18 -7.53 -11.18
N HIS A 351 -4.78 -7.37 -12.35
CA HIS A 351 -4.07 -7.40 -13.64
C HIS A 351 -3.13 -6.21 -13.82
N ARG A 352 -3.54 -5.02 -13.34
CA ARG A 352 -2.73 -3.80 -13.42
C ARG A 352 -1.52 -3.87 -12.50
N ILE A 353 -1.70 -4.35 -11.26
CA ILE A 353 -0.60 -4.62 -10.32
C ILE A 353 0.38 -5.65 -10.89
N TRP A 354 -0.12 -6.72 -11.51
CA TRP A 354 0.72 -7.72 -12.17
C TRP A 354 1.54 -7.11 -13.32
N LYS A 355 0.91 -6.30 -14.18
CA LYS A 355 1.61 -5.58 -15.25
C LYS A 355 2.66 -4.62 -14.70
N LEU A 356 2.36 -3.88 -13.63
CA LEU A 356 3.33 -3.02 -12.96
C LEU A 356 4.54 -3.83 -12.48
N ALA A 357 4.31 -4.95 -11.78
CA ALA A 357 5.38 -5.82 -11.31
C ALA A 357 6.27 -6.32 -12.47
N LEU A 358 5.67 -6.64 -13.62
CA LEU A 358 6.42 -7.01 -14.82
C LEU A 358 7.30 -5.85 -15.32
N ILE A 359 6.74 -4.65 -15.47
CA ILE A 359 7.48 -3.45 -15.91
C ILE A 359 8.66 -3.18 -14.95
N LEU A 360 8.41 -3.19 -13.64
CA LEU A 360 9.44 -2.98 -12.62
C LEU A 360 10.52 -4.06 -12.66
N SER A 361 10.14 -5.33 -12.85
CA SER A 361 11.11 -6.43 -12.92
C SER A 361 12.04 -6.31 -14.13
N VAL A 362 11.50 -5.95 -15.30
CA VAL A 362 12.28 -5.76 -16.54
C VAL A 362 13.20 -4.55 -16.40
N ALA A 363 12.70 -3.44 -15.83
CA ALA A 363 13.50 -2.25 -15.58
C ALA A 363 14.62 -2.51 -14.57
N CYS A 364 14.34 -3.23 -13.48
CA CYS A 364 15.34 -3.63 -12.49
C CYS A 364 16.41 -4.55 -13.09
N MET A 365 15.99 -5.51 -13.93
CA MET A 365 16.92 -6.39 -14.63
C MET A 365 17.79 -5.61 -15.62
N ALA A 366 17.21 -4.68 -16.38
CA ALA A 366 17.93 -3.81 -17.30
C ALA A 366 18.93 -2.91 -16.55
N TRP A 367 18.51 -2.26 -15.47
CA TRP A 367 19.38 -1.41 -14.66
C TRP A 367 20.49 -2.22 -13.98
N GLY A 368 20.17 -3.37 -13.38
CA GLY A 368 21.16 -4.26 -12.78
C GLY A 368 22.18 -4.79 -13.79
N ALA A 369 21.76 -5.04 -15.04
CA ALA A 369 22.67 -5.41 -16.12
C ALA A 369 23.55 -4.21 -16.54
N LEU A 370 22.99 -3.00 -16.57
CA LEU A 370 23.74 -1.76 -16.82
C LEU A 370 24.79 -1.49 -15.75
N THR A 371 24.51 -1.82 -14.48
CA THR A 371 25.45 -1.68 -13.35
C THR A 371 26.35 -2.91 -13.13
N ALA A 372 26.11 -4.00 -13.87
CA ALA A 372 26.78 -5.29 -13.70
C ALA A 372 26.70 -5.86 -12.27
N SER A 373 25.55 -5.67 -11.61
CA SER A 373 25.27 -6.18 -10.26
C SER A 373 24.34 -7.39 -10.32
N TYR A 374 24.79 -8.51 -9.75
CA TYR A 374 24.06 -9.78 -9.72
C TYR A 374 24.17 -10.44 -8.35
N PHE A 375 23.08 -10.51 -7.57
CA PHE A 375 23.06 -11.06 -6.21
C PHE A 375 24.14 -10.48 -5.28
N GLY A 376 24.56 -9.23 -5.50
CA GLY A 376 25.71 -8.62 -4.80
C GLY A 376 27.04 -9.37 -4.99
N ILE A 377 27.19 -10.13 -6.07
CA ILE A 377 28.44 -10.82 -6.42
C ILE A 377 29.35 -9.86 -7.18
N HIS A 378 30.58 -9.70 -6.68
CA HIS A 378 31.64 -9.03 -7.42
C HIS A 378 32.10 -9.94 -8.57
N LEU A 379 31.48 -9.81 -9.75
CA LEU A 379 32.01 -10.42 -10.97
C LEU A 379 33.48 -9.98 -11.19
N ASP A 380 34.30 -10.80 -11.83
CA ASP A 380 35.65 -10.38 -12.19
C ASP A 380 35.60 -9.29 -13.27
N ILE A 381 36.56 -8.34 -13.22
CA ILE A 381 36.68 -7.21 -14.16
C ILE A 381 36.76 -7.70 -15.62
N ASN A 382 37.39 -8.86 -15.84
CA ASN A 382 37.56 -9.46 -17.17
C ASN A 382 36.34 -10.25 -17.67
N SER A 383 35.27 -10.36 -16.89
CA SER A 383 34.06 -11.08 -17.33
C SER A 383 33.43 -10.41 -18.57
N PRO A 384 33.09 -11.18 -19.62
CA PRO A 384 32.43 -10.64 -20.83
C PRO A 384 31.14 -9.88 -20.51
N ILE A 385 30.42 -10.29 -19.47
CA ILE A 385 29.16 -9.69 -19.02
C ILE A 385 29.39 -8.26 -18.49
N ARG A 386 30.53 -8.01 -17.85
CA ARG A 386 30.86 -6.69 -17.31
C ARG A 386 31.40 -5.74 -18.37
N LYS A 387 32.09 -6.22 -19.39
CA LYS A 387 32.57 -5.38 -20.52
C LYS A 387 31.43 -4.74 -21.33
N ILE A 388 30.23 -5.32 -21.28
CA ILE A 388 29.03 -4.80 -21.94
C ILE A 388 28.30 -3.73 -21.09
N SER A 389 28.63 -3.61 -19.80
CA SER A 389 27.97 -2.65 -18.89
C SER A 389 28.34 -1.20 -19.22
N LEU A 390 27.32 -0.34 -19.22
CA LEU A 390 27.49 1.11 -19.42
C LEU A 390 28.36 1.73 -18.33
N ILE A 391 28.16 1.34 -17.06
CA ILE A 391 28.92 1.87 -15.95
C ILE A 391 30.39 1.48 -16.06
N HIS A 392 30.68 0.24 -16.46
CA HIS A 392 32.06 -0.19 -16.68
C HIS A 392 32.77 0.70 -17.72
N ARG A 393 32.12 0.97 -18.85
CA ARG A 393 32.63 1.88 -19.88
C ARG A 393 32.81 3.32 -19.39
N LEU A 394 31.93 3.81 -18.51
CA LEU A 394 32.07 5.13 -17.90
C LEU A 394 33.22 5.18 -16.89
N VAL A 395 33.45 4.11 -16.13
CA VAL A 395 34.60 3.98 -15.24
C VAL A 395 35.89 4.02 -16.07
N GLU A 396 36.00 3.23 -17.13
CA GLU A 396 37.15 3.24 -18.05
C GLU A 396 37.43 4.65 -18.59
N LYS A 397 36.41 5.32 -19.15
CA LYS A 397 36.54 6.71 -19.63
C LYS A 397 36.99 7.68 -18.54
N LYS A 398 36.51 7.49 -17.30
CA LYS A 398 36.89 8.36 -16.18
C LYS A 398 38.36 8.19 -15.81
N GLY A 399 38.89 6.97 -15.80
CA GLY A 399 40.33 6.77 -15.56
C GLY A 399 41.19 7.17 -16.75
N GLU A 400 40.73 6.99 -18.00
CA GLU A 400 41.39 7.57 -19.18
C GLU A 400 41.53 9.08 -19.05
N TYR A 401 40.46 9.77 -18.64
CA TYR A 401 40.46 11.21 -18.41
C TYR A 401 41.55 11.62 -17.41
N HIS A 402 41.60 10.95 -16.25
CA HIS A 402 42.60 11.25 -15.22
C HIS A 402 44.03 10.89 -15.65
N PHE A 403 44.22 9.82 -16.43
CA PHE A 403 45.52 9.43 -16.97
C PHE A 403 46.08 10.48 -17.94
N TYR A 404 45.23 11.04 -18.82
CA TYR A 404 45.66 12.06 -19.79
C TYR A 404 45.89 13.43 -19.16
N HIS A 405 45.04 13.84 -18.22
CA HIS A 405 45.13 15.17 -17.61
C HIS A 405 46.14 15.23 -16.46
N LYS A 406 46.48 14.08 -15.85
CA LYS A 406 47.39 13.98 -14.69
C LYS A 406 47.00 14.94 -13.56
N ASP A 407 45.70 15.02 -13.31
CA ASP A 407 45.10 15.85 -12.27
C ASP A 407 45.46 15.35 -10.85
N ASP A 408 45.12 16.11 -9.81
CA ASP A 408 45.31 15.76 -8.39
C ASP A 408 44.87 14.33 -8.03
N VAL A 409 43.78 13.84 -8.64
CA VAL A 409 43.26 12.47 -8.45
C VAL A 409 44.25 11.40 -8.98
N TYR A 410 44.93 11.68 -10.08
CA TYR A 410 45.98 10.80 -10.60
C TYR A 410 47.17 10.77 -9.63
N GLU A 411 47.58 11.92 -9.09
CA GLU A 411 48.65 11.99 -8.11
C GLU A 411 48.30 11.25 -6.81
N GLU A 412 47.06 11.39 -6.32
CA GLU A 412 46.53 10.66 -5.17
C GLU A 412 46.65 9.14 -5.36
N PHE A 413 46.20 8.61 -6.50
CA PHE A 413 46.30 7.18 -6.79
C PHE A 413 47.74 6.71 -6.97
N VAL A 414 48.62 7.52 -7.57
CA VAL A 414 50.04 7.18 -7.71
C VAL A 414 50.75 7.17 -6.34
N GLN A 415 50.31 7.98 -5.39
CA GLN A 415 50.78 7.93 -4.00
C GLN A 415 50.29 6.66 -3.28
N GLU A 416 49.02 6.28 -3.46
CA GLU A 416 48.46 5.06 -2.86
C GLU A 416 49.01 3.76 -3.49
N ILE A 417 49.25 3.75 -4.81
CA ILE A 417 49.72 2.61 -5.58
C ILE A 417 50.90 3.06 -6.47
N PRO A 418 52.14 2.98 -5.95
CA PRO A 418 53.33 3.44 -6.67
C PRO A 418 53.57 2.78 -8.03
N LYS A 419 53.06 1.55 -8.24
CA LYS A 419 53.14 0.80 -9.50
C LYS A 419 52.42 1.49 -10.67
N LEU A 420 51.47 2.39 -10.38
CA LEU A 420 50.72 3.10 -11.41
C LEU A 420 51.59 4.05 -12.24
N LYS A 421 52.69 4.56 -11.68
CA LYS A 421 53.63 5.47 -12.34
C LYS A 421 54.34 4.85 -13.55
N GLU A 422 54.41 3.53 -13.60
CA GLU A 422 55.07 2.76 -14.67
C GLU A 422 54.15 2.46 -15.86
N SER A 423 52.85 2.76 -15.74
CA SER A 423 51.84 2.46 -16.76
C SER A 423 51.96 3.41 -17.96
N LYS A 424 52.04 2.87 -19.18
CA LYS A 424 52.21 3.67 -20.41
C LYS A 424 50.92 3.84 -21.19
N THR A 425 49.94 2.98 -20.95
CA THR A 425 48.62 3.02 -21.58
C THR A 425 47.50 3.14 -20.53
N PRO A 426 46.33 3.72 -20.89
CA PRO A 426 45.19 3.79 -19.98
C PRO A 426 44.70 2.41 -19.52
N THR A 427 44.78 1.40 -20.39
CA THR A 427 44.44 0.01 -20.05
C THR A 427 45.40 -0.58 -19.03
N GLU A 428 46.71 -0.35 -19.18
CA GLU A 428 47.70 -0.75 -18.17
C GLU A 428 47.51 0.01 -16.85
N PHE A 429 47.07 1.27 -16.90
CA PHE A 429 46.77 2.07 -15.71
C PHE A 429 45.61 1.46 -14.90
N PHE A 430 44.59 0.93 -15.56
CA PHE A 430 43.49 0.21 -14.91
C PHE A 430 43.90 -1.17 -14.39
N ASP A 431 44.64 -1.95 -15.19
CA ASP A 431 45.07 -3.30 -14.81
C ASP A 431 46.06 -3.29 -13.64
N ASN A 432 46.94 -2.29 -13.60
CA ASN A 432 47.92 -2.10 -12.52
C ASN A 432 47.33 -1.46 -11.26
N ALA A 433 46.09 -0.96 -11.29
CA ALA A 433 45.38 -0.40 -10.14
C ALA A 433 44.83 -1.49 -9.19
N THR A 434 45.69 -2.45 -8.83
CA THR A 434 45.36 -3.59 -7.97
C THR A 434 46.11 -3.54 -6.65
N VAL A 435 45.40 -3.84 -5.56
CA VAL A 435 45.99 -4.01 -4.23
C VAL A 435 45.68 -5.43 -3.76
N ILE A 436 46.71 -6.16 -3.33
CA ILE A 436 46.53 -7.51 -2.79
C ILE A 436 46.30 -7.40 -1.28
N LYS A 437 45.07 -7.60 -0.82
CA LYS A 437 44.73 -7.70 0.61
C LYS A 437 44.23 -9.10 0.92
N LYS A 438 44.83 -9.75 1.94
CA LYS A 438 44.45 -11.09 2.44
C LYS A 438 44.30 -12.16 1.32
N GLY A 439 45.14 -12.12 0.28
CA GLY A 439 45.11 -13.11 -0.81
C GLY A 439 44.03 -12.90 -1.88
N LYS A 440 43.22 -11.82 -1.81
CA LYS A 440 42.31 -11.38 -2.87
C LYS A 440 42.88 -10.15 -3.58
N VAL A 441 42.71 -10.09 -4.90
CA VAL A 441 43.04 -8.92 -5.72
C VAL A 441 41.88 -7.94 -5.61
N GLU A 442 42.09 -6.82 -4.93
CA GLU A 442 41.12 -5.73 -4.84
C GLU A 442 41.44 -4.65 -5.88
N HIS A 443 40.39 -4.08 -6.49
CA HIS A 443 40.49 -2.99 -7.45
C HIS A 443 39.90 -1.70 -6.86
N PRO A 444 40.61 -1.03 -5.93
CA PRO A 444 40.06 0.10 -5.16
C PRO A 444 39.71 1.30 -6.05
N MET A 445 40.51 1.59 -7.08
CA MET A 445 40.25 2.67 -8.04
C MET A 445 38.93 2.45 -8.78
N TYR A 446 38.67 1.20 -9.20
CA TYR A 446 37.45 0.85 -9.93
C TYR A 446 36.20 1.10 -9.08
N PHE A 447 36.17 0.57 -7.85
CA PHE A 447 35.01 0.73 -6.96
C PHE A 447 34.80 2.18 -6.54
N ARG A 448 35.87 2.95 -6.28
CA ARG A 448 35.76 4.39 -5.98
C ARG A 448 35.16 5.17 -7.15
N PHE A 449 35.56 4.88 -8.39
CA PHE A 449 34.97 5.50 -9.57
C PHE A 449 33.53 5.05 -9.82
N TYR A 450 33.25 3.77 -9.62
CA TYR A 450 31.91 3.20 -9.73
C TYR A 450 30.91 3.89 -8.79
N ASP A 451 31.25 3.99 -7.51
CA ASP A 451 30.42 4.64 -6.49
C ASP A 451 30.19 6.12 -6.80
N ASN A 452 31.25 6.85 -7.19
CA ASN A 452 31.16 8.25 -7.60
C ASN A 452 30.22 8.45 -8.79
N ILE A 453 30.26 7.55 -9.79
CA ILE A 453 29.40 7.64 -10.97
C ILE A 453 27.95 7.37 -10.60
N LEU A 454 27.67 6.37 -9.76
CA LEU A 454 26.31 6.08 -9.31
C LEU A 454 25.72 7.22 -8.47
N PHE A 455 26.53 7.81 -7.58
CA PHE A 455 26.15 8.99 -6.81
C PHE A 455 25.78 10.16 -7.74
N GLU A 456 26.62 10.44 -8.73
CA GLU A 456 26.37 11.52 -9.68
C GLU A 456 25.16 11.23 -10.58
N MET A 457 24.95 9.98 -11.00
CA MET A 457 23.75 9.59 -11.76
C MET A 457 22.47 9.82 -10.97
N ALA A 458 22.45 9.52 -9.68
CA ALA A 458 21.28 9.78 -8.83
C ALA A 458 20.96 11.28 -8.76
N LEU A 459 21.98 12.14 -8.62
CA LEU A 459 21.80 13.59 -8.68
C LEU A 459 21.33 14.05 -10.05
N MET A 460 21.95 13.57 -11.13
CA MET A 460 21.60 13.93 -12.51
C MET A 460 20.14 13.58 -12.82
N VAL A 461 19.71 12.37 -12.45
CA VAL A 461 18.32 11.92 -12.60
C VAL A 461 17.36 12.82 -11.80
N GLY A 462 17.73 13.20 -10.57
CA GLY A 462 16.95 14.13 -9.77
C GLY A 462 16.82 15.53 -10.36
N VAL A 463 17.93 16.09 -10.84
CA VAL A 463 17.97 17.39 -11.51
C VAL A 463 17.09 17.38 -12.77
N ILE A 464 17.20 16.34 -13.59
CA ILE A 464 16.36 16.17 -14.79
C ILE A 464 14.88 16.05 -14.40
N HIS A 465 14.56 15.27 -13.37
CA HIS A 465 13.19 15.09 -12.91
C HIS A 465 12.57 16.40 -12.40
N ILE A 466 13.30 17.18 -11.60
CA ILE A 466 12.84 18.50 -11.12
C ILE A 466 12.69 19.49 -12.28
N ILE A 467 13.64 19.54 -13.22
CA ILE A 467 13.55 20.40 -14.42
C ILE A 467 12.30 20.07 -15.23
N LEU A 468 12.02 18.79 -15.46
CA LEU A 468 10.82 18.35 -16.17
C LEU A 468 9.54 18.74 -15.43
N SER A 469 9.54 18.67 -14.09
CA SER A 469 8.43 19.14 -13.26
C SER A 469 8.19 20.65 -13.43
N LEU A 470 9.25 21.46 -13.34
CA LEU A 470 9.18 22.92 -13.53
C LEU A 470 8.71 23.32 -14.93
N LEU A 471 9.19 22.64 -15.97
CA LEU A 471 8.82 22.92 -17.36
C LEU A 471 7.33 22.64 -17.66
N ARG A 472 6.73 21.67 -16.95
CA ARG A 472 5.35 21.25 -17.18
C ARG A 472 4.31 22.36 -16.89
N TYR A 473 4.62 23.23 -15.93
CA TYR A 473 3.76 24.31 -15.44
C TYR A 473 4.23 25.71 -15.82
N LEU A 474 5.03 25.82 -16.88
CA LEU A 474 5.58 27.10 -17.35
C LEU A 474 4.50 28.17 -17.62
N ASP A 475 3.36 27.75 -18.14
CA ASP A 475 2.24 28.65 -18.45
C ASP A 475 1.65 29.31 -17.19
N ARG A 476 1.75 28.63 -16.05
CA ARG A 476 1.16 29.03 -14.77
C ARG A 476 2.17 29.68 -13.83
N ASN A 477 3.46 29.36 -13.92
CA ASN A 477 4.51 29.99 -13.12
C ASN A 477 5.73 30.34 -13.98
N TRP A 478 5.89 31.63 -14.27
CA TRP A 478 6.97 32.10 -15.13
C TRP A 478 8.33 32.05 -14.44
N SER A 479 8.38 32.06 -13.09
CA SER A 479 9.66 31.97 -12.34
C SER A 479 10.38 30.64 -12.60
N ALA A 480 9.65 29.60 -13.02
CA ALA A 480 10.19 28.29 -13.39
C ALA A 480 11.33 28.36 -14.44
N ILE A 481 11.28 29.32 -15.39
CA ILE A 481 12.37 29.50 -16.37
C ILE A 481 13.69 29.80 -15.67
N GLY A 482 13.67 30.72 -14.69
CA GLY A 482 14.86 31.07 -13.92
C GLY A 482 15.37 29.90 -13.09
N TRP A 483 14.46 29.11 -12.50
CA TRP A 483 14.81 27.92 -11.73
C TRP A 483 15.43 26.80 -12.58
N VAL A 484 14.97 26.61 -13.82
CA VAL A 484 15.60 25.67 -14.76
C VAL A 484 17.05 26.10 -15.09
N ILE A 485 17.26 27.39 -15.36
CA ILE A 485 18.61 27.94 -15.62
C ILE A 485 19.50 27.78 -14.39
N PHE A 486 18.95 28.05 -13.20
CA PHE A 486 19.65 27.85 -11.92
C PHE A 486 20.07 26.39 -11.74
N MET A 487 19.18 25.43 -11.99
CA MET A 487 19.47 24.00 -11.83
C MET A 487 20.56 23.51 -12.78
N LEU A 488 20.53 23.95 -14.04
CA LEU A 488 21.58 23.67 -15.01
C LEU A 488 22.91 24.29 -14.56
N GLY A 489 22.89 25.57 -14.15
CA GLY A 489 24.07 26.25 -13.62
C GLY A 489 24.67 25.57 -12.40
N ALA A 490 23.82 25.15 -11.45
CA ALA A 490 24.23 24.48 -10.22
C ALA A 490 24.87 23.12 -10.50
N TYR A 491 24.33 22.33 -11.43
CA TYR A 491 24.90 21.05 -11.83
C TYR A 491 26.28 21.20 -12.51
N LEU A 492 26.54 22.30 -13.22
CA LEU A 492 27.87 22.61 -13.76
C LEU A 492 28.83 23.18 -12.70
N TYR A 493 28.34 24.07 -11.82
CA TYR A 493 29.18 24.81 -10.89
C TYR A 493 29.62 23.99 -9.67
N ILE A 494 28.73 23.20 -9.06
CA ILE A 494 29.04 22.47 -7.82
C ILE A 494 30.23 21.50 -8.00
N PRO A 495 30.30 20.68 -9.07
CA PRO A 495 31.46 19.83 -9.30
C PRO A 495 32.76 20.63 -9.47
N HIS A 496 32.70 21.78 -10.16
CA HIS A 496 33.86 22.66 -10.31
C HIS A 496 34.30 23.25 -8.96
N TYR A 497 33.37 23.73 -8.13
CA TYR A 497 33.66 24.25 -6.79
C TYR A 497 34.32 23.21 -5.87
N LEU A 498 33.93 21.94 -6.02
CA LEU A 498 34.48 20.82 -5.26
C LEU A 498 35.74 20.19 -5.90
N ASN A 499 36.26 20.75 -6.99
CA ASN A 499 37.34 20.16 -7.80
C ASN A 499 37.08 18.70 -8.23
N ALA A 500 35.80 18.34 -8.42
CA ALA A 500 35.36 17.00 -8.77
C ALA A 500 35.15 16.83 -10.28
N THR A 501 35.53 15.68 -10.83
CA THR A 501 35.26 15.32 -12.23
C THR A 501 33.86 14.73 -12.39
N SER A 502 32.97 15.53 -12.99
CA SER A 502 31.60 15.13 -13.36
C SER A 502 31.55 14.35 -14.68
N ILE A 503 30.51 13.51 -14.87
CA ILE A 503 30.12 12.82 -16.10
C ILE A 503 30.12 13.76 -17.31
N ILE A 504 29.71 15.02 -17.16
CA ILE A 504 29.71 15.99 -18.28
C ILE A 504 31.12 16.19 -18.86
N HIS A 505 32.15 16.15 -18.02
CA HIS A 505 33.52 16.42 -18.43
C HIS A 505 34.16 15.22 -19.15
N PHE A 506 34.07 14.02 -18.57
CA PHE A 506 34.72 12.84 -19.14
C PHE A 506 33.86 12.07 -20.17
N ALA A 507 32.53 12.11 -20.06
CA ALA A 507 31.65 11.40 -20.99
C ALA A 507 31.29 12.24 -22.22
N PHE A 508 31.05 13.54 -22.02
CA PHE A 508 30.65 14.49 -23.08
C PHE A 508 31.77 15.43 -23.54
N GLY A 509 32.95 15.38 -22.90
CA GLY A 509 34.14 16.13 -23.34
C GLY A 509 34.09 17.63 -23.05
N VAL A 510 33.24 18.07 -22.12
CA VAL A 510 33.14 19.49 -21.77
C VAL A 510 34.36 19.91 -20.94
N PRO A 511 35.07 20.99 -21.31
CA PRO A 511 36.22 21.47 -20.54
C PRO A 511 35.83 21.91 -19.12
N LYS A 512 36.69 21.67 -18.12
CA LYS A 512 36.50 22.11 -16.72
C LYS A 512 36.32 23.64 -16.59
N SER A 513 36.85 24.41 -17.54
CA SER A 513 36.68 25.87 -17.61
C SER A 513 35.23 26.31 -17.86
N VAL A 514 34.41 25.47 -18.48
CA VAL A 514 32.97 25.76 -18.66
C VAL A 514 32.23 25.74 -17.31
N GLY A 515 32.77 25.03 -16.30
CA GLY A 515 32.26 25.02 -14.93
C GLY A 515 32.28 26.39 -14.26
N GLU A 516 33.25 27.26 -14.59
CA GLU A 516 33.30 28.67 -14.12
C GLU A 516 32.09 29.46 -14.63
N GLY A 517 31.64 29.14 -15.85
CA GLY A 517 30.41 29.68 -16.46
C GLY A 517 29.14 29.36 -15.66
N GLY A 518 29.16 28.27 -14.89
CA GLY A 518 28.03 27.82 -14.08
C GLY A 518 27.60 28.83 -13.01
N VAL A 519 28.53 29.59 -12.44
CA VAL A 519 28.22 30.64 -11.43
C VAL A 519 27.30 31.71 -12.02
N TYR A 520 27.58 32.13 -13.25
CA TYR A 520 26.77 33.14 -13.93
C TYR A 520 25.37 32.61 -14.26
N LEU A 521 25.23 31.32 -14.56
CA LEU A 521 23.92 30.68 -14.75
C LEU A 521 23.15 30.56 -13.44
N VAL A 522 23.82 30.24 -12.33
CA VAL A 522 23.20 30.22 -11.00
C VAL A 522 22.69 31.62 -10.62
N GLY A 523 23.56 32.63 -10.68
CA GLY A 523 23.19 34.01 -10.35
C GLY A 523 22.16 34.60 -11.32
N GLY A 524 22.33 34.35 -12.62
CA GLY A 524 21.39 34.77 -13.66
C GLY A 524 20.03 34.08 -13.54
N GLY A 525 20.01 32.78 -13.22
CA GLY A 525 18.78 32.02 -12.99
C GLY A 525 17.98 32.57 -11.80
N ILE A 526 18.64 32.88 -10.69
CA ILE A 526 18.00 33.52 -9.52
C ILE A 526 17.44 34.89 -9.89
N LEU A 527 18.21 35.71 -10.62
CA LEU A 527 17.77 37.03 -11.07
C LEU A 527 16.53 36.93 -11.98
N VAL A 528 16.55 36.01 -12.94
CA VAL A 528 15.42 35.78 -13.86
C VAL A 528 14.19 35.28 -13.09
N ALA A 529 14.35 34.32 -12.17
CA ALA A 529 13.27 33.82 -11.33
C ALA A 529 12.65 34.95 -10.49
N PHE A 530 13.49 35.81 -9.91
CA PHE A 530 13.05 36.97 -9.13
C PHE A 530 12.29 37.99 -9.99
N ILE A 531 12.82 38.36 -11.17
CA ILE A 531 12.17 39.33 -12.06
C ILE A 531 10.81 38.80 -12.53
N LEU A 532 10.75 37.54 -12.96
CA LEU A 532 9.52 36.92 -13.45
C LEU A 532 8.51 36.72 -12.32
N GLY A 533 8.96 36.32 -11.12
CA GLY A 533 8.13 36.22 -9.94
C GLY A 533 7.56 37.56 -9.47
N LEU A 534 8.35 38.63 -9.54
CA LEU A 534 7.89 39.99 -9.23
C LEU A 534 6.85 40.48 -10.26
N CYS A 535 7.05 40.16 -11.54
CA CYS A 535 6.12 40.49 -12.61
C CYS A 535 4.76 39.78 -12.42
N GLN A 536 4.80 38.49 -12.07
CA GLN A 536 3.62 37.66 -11.94
C GLN A 536 2.86 37.87 -10.61
N HIS A 537 3.57 37.92 -9.49
CA HIS A 537 2.99 37.86 -8.15
C HIS A 537 3.15 39.15 -7.32
N ARG A 538 3.69 40.22 -7.93
CA ARG A 538 3.95 41.51 -7.28
C ARG A 538 4.69 41.32 -5.95
N TRP A 539 4.09 41.71 -4.82
CA TRP A 539 4.73 41.67 -3.50
C TRP A 539 5.10 40.26 -3.04
N LYS A 540 4.35 39.24 -3.44
CA LYS A 540 4.69 37.84 -3.11
C LYS A 540 5.95 37.37 -3.84
N GLY A 541 6.29 37.98 -4.98
CA GLY A 541 7.50 37.68 -5.75
C GLY A 541 8.80 37.98 -5.01
N PHE A 542 8.77 38.82 -3.96
CA PHE A 542 9.97 39.06 -3.13
C PHE A 542 10.45 37.82 -2.36
N LEU A 543 9.58 36.82 -2.19
CA LEU A 543 9.92 35.59 -1.48
C LEU A 543 10.54 34.52 -2.41
N GLU A 544 10.49 34.70 -3.73
CA GLU A 544 11.03 33.72 -4.70
C GLU A 544 12.50 33.33 -4.42
N PRO A 545 13.43 34.23 -4.07
CA PRO A 545 14.80 33.82 -3.79
C PRO A 545 14.95 32.83 -2.62
N MET A 546 13.95 32.71 -1.73
CA MET A 546 13.97 31.70 -0.67
C MET A 546 13.79 30.27 -1.22
N THR A 547 13.19 30.12 -2.40
CA THR A 547 13.00 28.84 -3.10
C THR A 547 14.33 28.17 -3.47
N VAL A 548 15.46 28.91 -3.50
CA VAL A 548 16.82 28.33 -3.67
C VAL A 548 17.07 27.22 -2.65
N ILE A 549 16.72 27.45 -1.38
CA ILE A 549 16.95 26.49 -0.31
C ILE A 549 16.12 25.22 -0.54
N GLN A 550 14.87 25.39 -0.98
CA GLN A 550 13.95 24.30 -1.26
C GLN A 550 14.43 23.45 -2.44
N ILE A 551 14.75 24.08 -3.57
CA ILE A 551 15.24 23.39 -4.78
C ILE A 551 16.53 22.63 -4.48
N PHE A 552 17.44 23.22 -3.70
CA PHE A 552 18.65 22.54 -3.26
C PHE A 552 18.33 21.31 -2.39
N ALA A 553 17.42 21.44 -1.42
CA ALA A 553 16.99 20.32 -0.57
C ALA A 553 16.31 19.20 -1.36
N ASP A 554 15.49 19.54 -2.36
CA ASP A 554 14.82 18.59 -3.23
C ASP A 554 15.82 17.84 -4.12
N ALA A 555 16.79 18.54 -4.72
CA ALA A 555 17.84 17.91 -5.52
C ALA A 555 18.70 16.94 -4.68
N MET A 556 19.08 17.35 -3.47
CA MET A 556 19.84 16.51 -2.53
C MET A 556 19.04 15.29 -2.04
N SER A 557 17.71 15.36 -2.03
CA SER A 557 16.86 14.23 -1.62
C SER A 557 16.97 13.02 -2.55
N TYR A 558 17.40 13.20 -3.81
CA TYR A 558 17.66 12.11 -4.76
C TYR A 558 18.91 11.29 -4.42
N LEU A 559 19.80 11.79 -3.57
CA LEU A 559 20.90 10.99 -3.03
C LEU A 559 20.42 9.74 -2.29
N ARG A 560 19.16 9.75 -1.84
CA ARG A 560 18.51 8.60 -1.23
C ARG A 560 18.44 7.39 -2.19
N ILE A 561 18.27 7.63 -3.49
CA ILE A 561 18.29 6.56 -4.51
C ILE A 561 19.62 5.82 -4.45
N TYR A 562 20.72 6.58 -4.48
CA TYR A 562 22.07 6.04 -4.41
C TYR A 562 22.35 5.36 -3.06
N ALA A 563 22.04 6.02 -1.94
CA ALA A 563 22.32 5.49 -0.61
C ALA A 563 21.62 4.16 -0.35
N LEU A 564 20.37 4.03 -0.77
CA LEU A 564 19.59 2.80 -0.57
C LEU A 564 20.06 1.67 -1.51
N GLY A 565 20.40 1.99 -2.76
CA GLY A 565 20.98 1.00 -3.68
C GLY A 565 22.36 0.50 -3.22
N LEU A 566 23.22 1.40 -2.75
CA LEU A 566 24.52 1.03 -2.17
C LEU A 566 24.34 0.16 -0.91
N ALA A 567 23.43 0.54 -0.01
CA ALA A 567 23.15 -0.24 1.19
C ALA A 567 22.65 -1.65 0.85
N GLY A 568 21.73 -1.78 -0.11
CA GLY A 568 21.23 -3.08 -0.57
C GLY A 568 22.34 -3.97 -1.17
N ALA A 569 23.25 -3.37 -1.95
CA ALA A 569 24.41 -4.06 -2.51
C ALA A 569 25.41 -4.51 -1.43
N MET A 570 25.70 -3.64 -0.45
CA MET A 570 26.57 -3.96 0.69
C MET A 570 26.00 -5.09 1.55
N VAL A 571 24.70 -5.02 1.90
CA VAL A 571 24.01 -6.09 2.65
C VAL A 571 24.10 -7.42 1.91
N SER A 572 23.86 -7.41 0.59
CA SER A 572 23.96 -8.60 -0.26
C SER A 572 25.38 -9.20 -0.26
N SER A 573 26.40 -8.36 -0.42
CA SER A 573 27.80 -8.79 -0.40
C SER A 573 28.20 -9.36 0.97
N THR A 574 27.81 -8.72 2.07
CA THR A 574 28.04 -9.22 3.43
C THR A 574 27.34 -10.56 3.72
N ILE A 575 26.11 -10.75 3.23
CA ILE A 575 25.41 -12.04 3.33
C ILE A 575 26.18 -13.13 2.58
N ASN A 576 26.68 -12.84 1.37
CA ASN A 576 27.49 -13.78 0.60
C ASN A 576 28.77 -14.17 1.35
N GLU A 577 29.46 -13.20 1.94
CA GLU A 577 30.66 -13.45 2.73
C GLU A 577 30.38 -14.37 3.93
N PHE A 578 29.34 -14.07 4.73
CA PHE A 578 28.97 -14.91 5.87
C PHE A 578 28.49 -16.31 5.46
N ALA A 579 27.73 -16.43 4.37
CA ALA A 579 27.27 -17.71 3.86
C ALA A 579 28.46 -18.58 3.40
N SER A 580 29.44 -17.97 2.72
CA SER A 580 30.64 -18.68 2.24
C SER A 580 31.62 -19.07 3.36
N ALA A 581 31.63 -18.33 4.47
CA ALA A 581 32.52 -18.56 5.61
C ALA A 581 32.00 -19.62 6.61
N THR A 582 30.77 -20.10 6.45
CA THR A 582 30.13 -21.07 7.36
C THR A 582 29.98 -22.46 6.73
N PHE A 583 29.59 -23.45 7.53
CA PHE A 583 29.34 -24.81 7.03
C PHE A 583 28.20 -24.82 6.00
N PHE A 584 28.33 -25.60 4.93
CA PHE A 584 27.45 -25.57 3.74
C PHE A 584 25.95 -25.51 4.06
N ALA A 585 25.45 -26.35 4.98
CA ALA A 585 24.03 -26.36 5.33
C ALA A 585 23.57 -25.05 6.01
N ILE A 586 24.38 -24.52 6.93
CA ILE A 586 24.09 -23.26 7.63
C ILE A 586 24.24 -22.08 6.67
N GLY A 587 25.29 -22.10 5.84
CA GLY A 587 25.53 -21.10 4.81
C GLY A 587 24.39 -21.02 3.80
N ALA A 588 23.83 -22.16 3.37
CA ALA A 588 22.68 -22.19 2.46
C ALA A 588 21.42 -21.55 3.08
N VAL A 589 21.14 -21.83 4.36
CA VAL A 589 20.02 -21.19 5.08
C VAL A 589 20.23 -19.69 5.23
N LEU A 590 21.44 -19.26 5.61
CA LEU A 590 21.79 -17.84 5.72
C LEU A 590 21.68 -17.12 4.38
N PHE A 591 22.12 -17.75 3.29
CA PHE A 591 22.01 -17.20 1.94
C PHE A 591 20.54 -16.98 1.56
N ILE A 592 19.69 -18.01 1.69
CA ILE A 592 18.27 -17.92 1.32
C ILE A 592 17.56 -16.86 2.17
N LEU A 593 17.71 -16.92 3.50
CA LEU A 593 17.02 -16.03 4.41
C LEU A 593 17.55 -14.59 4.31
N GLY A 594 18.86 -14.42 4.16
CA GLY A 594 19.49 -13.12 3.97
C GLY A 594 19.04 -12.45 2.68
N HIS A 595 19.12 -13.15 1.54
CA HIS A 595 18.65 -12.59 0.27
C HIS A 595 17.14 -12.35 0.26
N ALA A 596 16.34 -13.23 0.85
CA ALA A 596 14.90 -12.99 0.99
C ALA A 596 14.62 -11.70 1.78
N THR A 597 15.35 -11.47 2.88
CA THR A 597 15.23 -10.25 3.68
C THR A 597 15.67 -9.02 2.88
N ASN A 598 16.80 -9.10 2.18
CA ASN A 598 17.30 -7.99 1.37
C ASN A 598 16.34 -7.65 0.22
N ILE A 599 15.73 -8.66 -0.40
CA ILE A 599 14.70 -8.50 -1.42
C ILE A 599 13.49 -7.74 -0.86
N VAL A 600 12.96 -8.16 0.30
CA VAL A 600 11.81 -7.50 0.93
C VAL A 600 12.14 -6.04 1.27
N LEU A 601 13.31 -5.78 1.85
CA LEU A 601 13.76 -4.43 2.15
C LEU A 601 13.94 -3.58 0.89
N SER A 602 14.47 -4.17 -0.19
CA SER A 602 14.67 -3.49 -1.47
C SER A 602 13.36 -3.14 -2.16
N ILE A 603 12.37 -4.05 -2.14
CA ILE A 603 11.02 -3.77 -2.67
C ILE A 603 10.37 -2.64 -1.85
N MET A 604 10.36 -2.76 -0.52
CA MET A 604 9.74 -1.78 0.36
C MET A 604 10.42 -0.41 0.21
N GLY A 605 11.75 -0.38 0.20
CA GLY A 605 12.53 0.82 -0.01
C GLY A 605 12.28 1.43 -1.40
N GLY A 606 12.30 0.62 -2.45
CA GLY A 606 12.02 1.05 -3.83
C GLY A 606 10.62 1.64 -3.99
N VAL A 607 9.58 0.99 -3.44
CA VAL A 607 8.20 1.48 -3.53
C VAL A 607 8.04 2.77 -2.71
N ILE A 608 8.39 2.76 -1.42
CA ILE A 608 8.16 3.91 -0.54
C ILE A 608 8.97 5.13 -1.02
N HIS A 609 10.24 4.93 -1.33
CA HIS A 609 11.14 6.04 -1.65
C HIS A 609 10.92 6.50 -3.09
N GLY A 610 10.62 5.59 -4.02
CA GLY A 610 10.23 5.92 -5.39
C GLY A 610 8.93 6.73 -5.44
N LEU A 611 7.92 6.37 -4.65
CA LEU A 611 6.69 7.15 -4.53
C LEU A 611 6.92 8.50 -3.86
N ARG A 612 7.70 8.53 -2.77
CA ARG A 612 8.05 9.79 -2.08
C ARG A 612 8.65 10.80 -3.05
N LEU A 613 9.62 10.38 -3.88
CA LEU A 613 10.27 11.25 -4.86
C LEU A 613 9.30 11.86 -5.90
N ASN A 614 8.23 11.13 -6.24
CA ASN A 614 7.18 11.66 -7.10
C ASN A 614 6.24 12.60 -6.33
N PHE A 615 5.93 12.29 -5.08
CA PHE A 615 4.91 13.00 -4.31
C PHE A 615 5.40 14.26 -3.61
N LEU A 616 6.66 14.30 -3.16
CA LEU A 616 7.20 15.46 -2.46
C LEU A 616 8.04 16.33 -3.40
N GLU A 617 8.80 15.76 -4.32
CA GLU A 617 9.70 16.52 -5.17
C GLU A 617 9.07 16.86 -6.53
N TRP A 618 8.32 15.95 -7.16
CA TRP A 618 7.67 16.24 -8.45
C TRP A 618 6.36 17.01 -8.30
N TYR A 619 5.44 16.57 -7.45
CA TYR A 619 4.16 17.25 -7.26
C TYR A 619 4.31 18.66 -6.68
N HIS A 620 5.32 18.92 -5.85
CA HIS A 620 5.53 20.25 -5.30
C HIS A 620 5.60 21.37 -6.35
N TYR A 621 6.18 21.10 -7.53
CA TYR A 621 6.29 22.10 -8.61
C TYR A 621 5.23 21.95 -9.71
N SER A 622 4.52 20.83 -9.78
CA SER A 622 3.67 20.49 -10.93
C SER A 622 2.27 19.97 -10.56
N PHE A 623 1.85 20.10 -9.31
CA PHE A 623 0.59 19.55 -8.83
C PHE A 623 0.04 20.39 -7.69
N GLU A 624 -1.20 20.87 -7.83
CA GLU A 624 -1.87 21.59 -6.75
C GLU A 624 -2.71 20.66 -5.86
N GLY A 625 -3.25 19.60 -6.47
CA GLY A 625 -4.09 18.64 -5.77
C GLY A 625 -5.43 19.20 -5.31
N GLY A 626 -6.05 18.51 -4.36
CA GLY A 626 -7.34 18.88 -3.78
C GLY A 626 -8.54 18.71 -4.72
N GLY A 627 -8.37 18.03 -5.85
CA GLY A 627 -9.45 17.74 -6.79
C GLY A 627 -10.47 16.74 -6.21
N LYS A 628 -11.71 16.78 -6.71
CA LYS A 628 -12.70 15.73 -6.43
C LYS A 628 -12.74 14.75 -7.57
N LYS A 629 -12.66 13.44 -7.30
CA LYS A 629 -12.73 12.43 -8.36
C LYS A 629 -14.10 12.45 -9.04
N PHE A 630 -14.10 12.40 -10.37
CA PHE A 630 -15.32 12.22 -11.15
C PHE A 630 -15.90 10.82 -10.89
N ASN A 631 -17.12 10.75 -10.37
CA ASN A 631 -17.81 9.50 -10.06
C ASN A 631 -19.17 9.46 -10.78
N PRO A 632 -19.23 8.93 -12.01
CA PRO A 632 -20.50 8.87 -12.75
C PRO A 632 -21.43 7.83 -12.16
N LEU A 633 -22.74 8.07 -12.24
CA LEU A 633 -23.74 7.05 -11.93
C LEU A 633 -23.64 5.93 -12.96
N ARG A 634 -23.17 4.76 -12.55
CA ARG A 634 -22.97 3.58 -13.40
C ARG A 634 -23.42 2.30 -12.72
N LEU A 635 -23.74 1.28 -13.51
CA LEU A 635 -23.95 -0.08 -13.01
C LEU A 635 -22.63 -0.68 -12.53
N ILE A 636 -22.58 -1.01 -11.24
CA ILE A 636 -21.47 -1.75 -10.62
C ILE A 636 -21.59 -3.21 -11.03
N SER A 637 -20.47 -3.79 -11.48
CA SER A 637 -20.40 -5.18 -11.92
C SER A 637 -19.15 -5.87 -11.39
N LYS A 638 -19.28 -7.15 -10.99
CA LYS A 638 -18.21 -7.98 -10.41
C LYS A 638 -16.92 -8.06 -11.27
N ASP A 639 -17.03 -7.82 -12.57
CA ASP A 639 -15.93 -7.95 -13.52
C ASP A 639 -15.11 -6.66 -13.69
N LYS A 640 -15.69 -5.51 -13.35
CA LYS A 640 -15.08 -4.19 -13.57
C LYS A 640 -14.68 -3.47 -12.27
N ASP A 641 -15.40 -3.74 -11.18
CA ASP A 641 -15.32 -3.07 -9.88
C ASP A 641 -15.24 -4.11 -8.75
#